data_AF-A0A4V2E989-F1
#
_entry.id   AF-A0A4V2E989-F1
#
_cell.length_a   1.000
_cell.length_b   1.000
_cell.length_c   1.000
_cell.angle_alpha   90.00
_cell.angle_beta   90.00
_cell.angle_gamma   90.00
#
_symmetry.space_group_name_H-M   'P 1'
#
loop_
_entity.id
_entity.type
_entity.pdbx_description
1 polymer ?
#
loop_
_entity_poly.entity_id
_entity_poly.type
_entity_poly.pdbx_seq_one_letter_code
_entity_poly.pdbx_strand_id
1 'polypeptide(L)'
;MEKRVLIDTWQKVVRDDFLKFGTFPRDSFDTIVGKLLIPDRAFEGFNVVQSGPAEVTVGSGHLFNNGAVYFNDTEGGTTIDLLSRLPAVTRRIVAITVWGQEINSKLEPRTFLTDAETRATVARATATEHWRWANIGPVSGVEGPDPQPPAVSADVVTVAYVTLSTTGIESIIRADENLTPTLREADNRLNEYDIWRKVIGTLVDTLRSDLLALAAKLFGLAPWEFVRAVTADVARIKDKIRLPSTYTAWAADHFLTTDYSDTAHPDWLASIEEGVRFPAAAGFDAQLGLLNPLDSLVTNTNNVILPAWDPAIRISNVGFDDECAIAQYNYQTVDMVQKMMARQVTRYGTPFTVCSNSQFWQTGTFDYANWTFNRGGEVFQVEGAVTLDVIGTAWGGFAHNVVRLQQVWQDTVMEPYWDRVVTNYSVNGAVIAETFPNSQDGWLCHINLFFSRVAATGDVTVLICQLTNESPDPSKIIARSTLPAGSLKTATAANPTGTTFRFQPTFLGKGRYGIIVMTAGNHYVWRLKNTNYIAGTFFYSTDGHWFQGDLTEDLAFEAYFCKFRSNLTKVQLNPVQLQNGIAAIDINADTIVPDGTSLWYEVQKDGVWAALTGEGQAASLFAGLPPLLPFRACFQGSDSTQPALGVSSNSRVTTWRPRSDFRHISAVRGPMSTINKITLDVRLESWRDAADYVAASNFSSNNHHHFRCFLLHGNNYATMRPADVATAEVAPDDPNAVIFHLTYYGMGNLTSYRFRMEGTTDNVLTTYHVAERLDVAFVYSGS
;
A
#
# COMPACT_ATOMS: atom_id res chain seq x y z
N MET A 1 -14.31 -53.87 23.73
CA MET A 1 -13.47 -53.69 24.94
C MET A 1 -12.03 -53.96 24.55
N GLU A 2 -11.13 -53.00 24.77
CA GLU A 2 -9.73 -53.09 24.36
C GLU A 2 -8.86 -53.87 25.35
N LYS A 3 -9.30 -53.96 26.62
CA LYS A 3 -8.59 -54.63 27.71
C LYS A 3 -9.53 -55.61 28.42
N ARG A 4 -8.99 -56.73 28.90
CA ARG A 4 -9.71 -57.73 29.71
C ARG A 4 -8.90 -58.12 30.94
N VAL A 5 -9.59 -58.35 32.06
CA VAL A 5 -8.97 -58.92 33.27
C VAL A 5 -8.82 -60.42 33.07
N LEU A 6 -7.62 -60.95 33.26
CA LEU A 6 -7.35 -62.39 33.27
C LEU A 6 -7.20 -62.84 34.72
N ILE A 7 -7.97 -63.85 35.10
CA ILE A 7 -7.85 -64.52 36.40
C ILE A 7 -7.57 -65.99 36.11
N ASP A 8 -6.43 -66.48 36.55
CA ASP A 8 -6.06 -67.89 36.41
C ASP A 8 -6.57 -68.73 37.60
N THR A 9 -6.59 -70.04 37.39
CA THR A 9 -6.90 -71.02 38.43
C THR A 9 -5.86 -70.92 39.53
N TRP A 10 -6.30 -70.75 40.78
CA TRP A 10 -5.46 -70.53 41.99
C TRP A 10 -4.87 -69.12 42.19
N GLN A 11 -5.24 -68.14 41.35
CA GLN A 11 -4.79 -66.76 41.53
C GLN A 11 -5.51 -66.07 42.70
N LYS A 12 -4.75 -65.42 43.59
CA LYS A 12 -5.30 -64.50 44.59
C LYS A 12 -5.69 -63.18 43.93
N VAL A 13 -6.98 -62.93 43.83
CA VAL A 13 -7.55 -61.69 43.29
C VAL A 13 -7.58 -60.58 44.34
N VAL A 14 -7.30 -59.35 43.92
CA VAL A 14 -7.42 -58.16 44.78
C VAL A 14 -8.63 -57.32 44.37
N ARG A 15 -9.06 -56.40 45.24
CA ARG A 15 -10.19 -55.49 44.98
C ARG A 15 -10.06 -54.75 43.64
N ASP A 16 -8.85 -54.34 43.28
CA ASP A 16 -8.59 -53.63 42.03
C ASP A 16 -8.87 -54.48 40.79
N ASP A 17 -8.72 -55.81 40.86
CA ASP A 17 -9.06 -56.70 39.75
C ASP A 17 -10.57 -56.71 39.50
N PHE A 18 -11.36 -56.58 40.57
CA PHE A 18 -12.82 -56.44 40.47
C PHE A 18 -13.26 -55.07 39.98
N LEU A 19 -12.58 -54.00 40.40
CA LEU A 19 -12.85 -52.64 39.89
C LEU A 19 -12.56 -52.55 38.38
N LYS A 20 -11.51 -53.25 37.91
CA LYS A 20 -11.14 -53.30 36.48
C LYS A 20 -12.21 -53.93 35.59
N PHE A 21 -13.08 -54.79 36.11
CA PHE A 21 -14.23 -55.31 35.34
C PHE A 21 -15.21 -54.21 34.94
N GLY A 22 -15.32 -53.13 35.73
CA GLY A 22 -16.16 -51.97 35.39
C GLY A 22 -15.42 -50.87 34.63
N THR A 23 -14.14 -50.63 34.95
CA THR A 23 -13.39 -49.52 34.33
C THR A 23 -12.96 -49.82 32.90
N PHE A 24 -12.48 -51.04 32.58
CA PHE A 24 -12.02 -51.35 31.22
C PHE A 24 -13.12 -51.26 30.15
N PRO A 25 -14.36 -51.75 30.39
CA PRO A 25 -15.47 -51.49 29.48
C PRO A 25 -15.78 -50.01 29.34
N ARG A 26 -15.81 -49.27 30.46
CA ARG A 26 -16.11 -47.83 30.48
C ARG A 26 -15.10 -47.03 29.66
N ASP A 27 -13.81 -47.24 29.87
CA ASP A 27 -12.74 -46.58 29.10
C ASP A 27 -12.83 -46.92 27.60
N SER A 28 -13.22 -48.15 27.27
CA SER A 28 -13.41 -48.56 25.88
C SER A 28 -14.58 -47.83 25.23
N PHE A 29 -15.70 -47.66 25.95
CA PHE A 29 -16.85 -46.90 25.45
C PHE A 29 -16.54 -45.41 25.34
N ASP A 30 -15.84 -44.83 26.33
CA ASP A 30 -15.41 -43.43 26.28
C ASP A 30 -14.49 -43.17 25.07
N THR A 31 -13.61 -44.11 24.75
CA THR A 31 -12.73 -44.04 23.57
C THR A 31 -13.52 -44.12 22.26
N ILE A 32 -14.52 -45.00 22.18
CA ILE A 32 -15.37 -45.15 21.00
C ILE A 32 -16.19 -43.87 20.78
N VAL A 33 -16.83 -43.36 21.83
CA VAL A 33 -17.61 -42.13 21.77
C VAL A 33 -16.70 -40.95 21.41
N GLY A 34 -15.54 -40.80 22.06
CA GLY A 34 -14.62 -39.69 21.79
C GLY A 34 -14.01 -39.70 20.38
N LYS A 35 -13.90 -40.86 19.73
CA LYS A 35 -13.39 -40.94 18.34
C LYS A 35 -14.46 -40.80 17.27
N LEU A 36 -15.70 -41.18 17.58
CA LEU A 36 -16.79 -41.24 16.59
C LEU A 36 -17.75 -40.05 16.69
N LEU A 37 -17.74 -39.33 17.80
CA LEU A 37 -18.62 -38.18 18.01
C LEU A 37 -18.01 -36.92 17.41
N ILE A 38 -18.80 -36.21 16.60
CA ILE A 38 -18.50 -34.87 16.11
C ILE A 38 -19.79 -34.05 16.31
N PRO A 39 -19.79 -32.97 17.10
CA PRO A 39 -18.66 -32.31 17.79
C PRO A 39 -18.24 -32.97 19.12
N ASP A 40 -17.06 -32.60 19.67
CA ASP A 40 -16.46 -33.15 20.90
C ASP A 40 -17.33 -33.01 22.18
N ARG A 41 -18.32 -32.11 22.13
CA ARG A 41 -19.34 -31.91 23.16
C ARG A 41 -20.70 -31.80 22.49
N ALA A 42 -21.61 -32.71 22.82
CA ALA A 42 -22.91 -32.76 22.21
C ALA A 42 -23.92 -33.37 23.19
N PHE A 43 -25.21 -33.23 22.90
CA PHE A 43 -26.26 -33.88 23.68
C PHE A 43 -27.19 -34.72 22.79
N GLU A 44 -27.91 -35.63 23.43
CA GLU A 44 -29.02 -36.38 22.87
C GLU A 44 -30.17 -36.37 23.87
N GLY A 45 -31.41 -36.23 23.41
CA GLY A 45 -32.59 -36.12 24.28
C GLY A 45 -32.77 -34.71 24.85
N PHE A 46 -32.99 -34.62 26.18
CA PHE A 46 -33.24 -33.38 26.94
C PHE A 46 -34.32 -32.48 26.31
N ASN A 47 -35.46 -33.07 25.93
CA ASN A 47 -36.53 -32.29 25.33
C ASN A 47 -37.09 -31.27 26.34
N VAL A 48 -37.09 -29.98 25.97
CA VAL A 48 -37.57 -28.90 26.83
C VAL A 48 -38.98 -28.54 26.41
N VAL A 49 -39.94 -28.77 27.30
CA VAL A 49 -41.36 -28.52 27.05
C VAL A 49 -41.90 -27.56 28.10
N GLN A 50 -42.78 -26.65 27.69
CA GLN A 50 -43.49 -25.77 28.62
C GLN A 50 -44.45 -26.58 29.50
N SER A 51 -44.24 -26.58 30.81
CA SER A 51 -45.09 -27.27 31.79
C SER A 51 -46.01 -26.32 32.57
N GLY A 52 -45.75 -25.00 32.51
CA GLY A 52 -46.58 -23.95 33.10
C GLY A 52 -46.31 -22.58 32.49
N PRO A 53 -46.99 -21.50 32.93
CA PRO A 53 -46.83 -20.15 32.37
C PRO A 53 -45.39 -19.60 32.45
N ALA A 54 -44.66 -19.96 33.51
CA ALA A 54 -43.25 -19.63 33.71
C ALA A 54 -42.41 -20.86 34.11
N GLU A 55 -42.82 -22.05 33.68
CA GLU A 55 -42.14 -23.31 34.02
C GLU A 55 -41.83 -24.11 32.76
N VAL A 56 -40.63 -24.67 32.72
CA VAL A 56 -40.21 -25.63 31.68
C VAL A 56 -39.81 -26.95 32.32
N THR A 57 -40.21 -28.05 31.71
CA THR A 57 -39.78 -29.40 32.11
C THR A 57 -38.81 -29.94 31.07
N VAL A 58 -37.64 -30.34 31.54
CA VAL A 58 -36.57 -30.93 30.72
C VAL A 58 -36.61 -32.45 30.88
N GLY A 59 -36.85 -33.16 29.78
CA GLY A 59 -36.91 -34.63 29.77
C GLY A 59 -35.54 -35.29 29.97
N SER A 60 -35.55 -36.62 30.06
CA SER A 60 -34.32 -37.43 30.16
C SER A 60 -33.40 -37.25 28.95
N GLY A 61 -32.10 -37.42 29.14
CA GLY A 61 -31.12 -37.28 28.07
C GLY A 61 -29.71 -37.73 28.43
N HIS A 62 -28.85 -37.70 27.43
CA HIS A 62 -27.43 -38.00 27.52
C HIS A 62 -26.61 -36.80 27.09
N LEU A 63 -25.62 -36.43 27.89
CA LEU A 63 -24.61 -35.43 27.58
C LEU A 63 -23.31 -36.15 27.26
N PHE A 64 -22.73 -35.84 26.11
CA PHE A 64 -21.43 -36.32 25.70
C PHE A 64 -20.41 -35.19 25.88
N ASN A 65 -19.32 -35.46 26.60
CA ASN A 65 -18.25 -34.49 26.80
C ASN A 65 -16.90 -35.18 26.77
N ASN A 66 -16.13 -34.93 25.70
CA ASN A 66 -14.76 -35.44 25.53
C ASN A 66 -14.67 -36.96 25.72
N GLY A 67 -15.61 -37.69 25.11
CA GLY A 67 -15.76 -39.14 25.20
C GLY A 67 -16.60 -39.64 26.39
N ALA A 68 -16.65 -38.91 27.50
CA ALA A 68 -17.46 -39.33 28.65
C ALA A 68 -18.96 -39.11 28.42
N VAL A 69 -19.76 -40.14 28.72
CA VAL A 69 -21.23 -40.08 28.67
C VAL A 69 -21.80 -39.82 30.06
N TYR A 70 -22.60 -38.76 30.19
CA TYR A 70 -23.37 -38.41 31.38
C TYR A 70 -24.85 -38.58 31.09
N PHE A 71 -25.61 -39.16 32.02
CA PHE A 71 -27.04 -39.40 31.85
C PHE A 71 -27.86 -38.61 32.88
N ASN A 72 -29.10 -38.33 32.53
CA ASN A 72 -30.13 -37.94 33.48
C ASN A 72 -31.41 -38.66 33.05
N ASP A 73 -31.90 -39.54 33.90
CA ASP A 73 -33.08 -40.38 33.68
C ASP A 73 -34.22 -40.04 34.66
N THR A 74 -34.22 -38.83 35.22
CA THR A 74 -35.24 -38.37 36.17
C THR A 74 -36.65 -38.60 35.60
N GLU A 75 -37.42 -39.48 36.25
CA GLU A 75 -38.77 -39.84 35.84
C GLU A 75 -39.69 -38.61 35.89
N GLY A 76 -40.38 -38.31 34.79
CA GLY A 76 -41.19 -37.09 34.65
C GLY A 76 -40.42 -35.82 34.24
N GLY A 77 -39.09 -35.89 34.17
CA GLY A 77 -38.22 -34.77 33.81
C GLY A 77 -37.89 -33.84 34.98
N THR A 78 -36.93 -32.93 34.74
CA THR A 78 -36.55 -31.90 35.72
C THR A 78 -37.31 -30.62 35.42
N THR A 79 -38.22 -30.22 36.32
CA THR A 79 -38.95 -28.95 36.22
C THR A 79 -38.10 -27.79 36.71
N ILE A 80 -38.02 -26.75 35.90
CA ILE A 80 -37.28 -25.51 36.17
C ILE A 80 -38.29 -24.36 36.22
N ASP A 81 -38.35 -23.69 37.37
CA ASP A 81 -39.12 -22.48 37.56
C ASP A 81 -38.34 -21.25 37.06
N LEU A 82 -38.95 -20.52 36.14
CA LEU A 82 -38.44 -19.30 35.50
C LEU A 82 -39.19 -18.04 35.99
N LEU A 83 -40.12 -18.15 36.95
CA LEU A 83 -40.90 -17.03 37.47
C LEU A 83 -40.00 -15.92 38.03
N SER A 84 -38.94 -16.28 38.76
CA SER A 84 -37.96 -15.33 39.28
C SER A 84 -37.05 -14.69 38.21
N ARG A 85 -37.16 -15.14 36.96
CA ARG A 85 -36.31 -14.75 35.82
C ARG A 85 -37.06 -13.98 34.74
N LEU A 86 -38.37 -13.74 34.92
CA LEU A 86 -39.17 -12.94 33.99
C LEU A 86 -38.60 -11.51 33.86
N PRO A 87 -38.57 -10.93 32.63
CA PRO A 87 -38.19 -9.55 32.42
C PRO A 87 -39.23 -8.58 33.01
N ALA A 88 -38.81 -7.37 33.36
CA ALA A 88 -39.69 -6.38 33.98
C ALA A 88 -40.45 -5.51 32.97
N VAL A 89 -39.86 -5.25 31.80
CA VAL A 89 -40.38 -4.28 30.81
C VAL A 89 -40.46 -4.86 29.40
N THR A 90 -39.47 -5.65 28.97
CA THR A 90 -39.35 -6.13 27.59
C THR A 90 -39.25 -7.66 27.52
N ARG A 91 -38.24 -8.21 26.83
CA ARG A 91 -38.03 -9.65 26.62
C ARG A 91 -36.66 -10.08 27.09
N ARG A 92 -36.50 -11.36 27.41
CA ARG A 92 -35.22 -11.96 27.83
C ARG A 92 -35.11 -13.39 27.31
N ILE A 93 -33.93 -13.79 26.84
CA ILE A 93 -33.64 -15.19 26.51
C ILE A 93 -32.95 -15.85 27.69
N VAL A 94 -33.43 -17.03 28.08
CA VAL A 94 -32.80 -17.91 29.06
C VAL A 94 -32.33 -19.17 28.34
N ALA A 95 -31.04 -19.47 28.43
CA ALA A 95 -30.48 -20.72 27.93
C ALA A 95 -30.67 -21.82 29.00
N ILE A 96 -31.23 -22.96 28.58
CA ILE A 96 -31.24 -24.18 29.38
C ILE A 96 -29.96 -24.94 29.05
N THR A 97 -29.10 -25.11 30.05
CA THR A 97 -27.79 -25.72 29.90
C THR A 97 -27.68 -27.00 30.71
N VAL A 98 -26.77 -27.87 30.27
CA VAL A 98 -26.50 -29.16 30.90
C VAL A 98 -24.99 -29.31 31.11
N TRP A 99 -24.59 -29.86 32.25
CA TRP A 99 -23.19 -30.16 32.56
C TRP A 99 -23.03 -31.47 33.31
N GLY A 100 -21.87 -32.11 33.12
CA GLY A 100 -21.58 -33.41 33.72
C GLY A 100 -20.99 -33.29 35.12
N GLN A 101 -21.38 -34.21 36.02
CA GLN A 101 -20.79 -34.39 37.33
C GLN A 101 -20.69 -35.89 37.65
N GLU A 102 -19.59 -36.32 38.27
CA GLU A 102 -19.45 -37.68 38.80
C GLU A 102 -19.96 -37.73 40.25
N ILE A 103 -20.89 -38.65 40.54
CA ILE A 103 -21.48 -38.83 41.87
C ILE A 103 -21.48 -40.30 42.28
N ASN A 104 -21.24 -40.58 43.55
CA ASN A 104 -21.46 -41.91 44.13
C ASN A 104 -22.89 -41.96 44.66
N SER A 105 -23.73 -42.81 44.08
CA SER A 105 -25.17 -42.84 44.33
C SER A 105 -25.62 -44.23 44.81
N LYS A 106 -26.92 -44.32 45.13
CA LYS A 106 -27.59 -45.51 45.66
C LYS A 106 -26.92 -46.03 46.95
N LEU A 107 -27.22 -45.33 48.04
CA LEU A 107 -26.76 -45.69 49.39
C LEU A 107 -27.53 -46.92 49.89
N GLU A 108 -26.85 -48.05 49.99
CA GLU A 108 -27.39 -49.26 50.56
C GLU A 108 -26.61 -49.66 51.83
N PRO A 109 -27.27 -50.23 52.85
CA PRO A 109 -26.56 -50.75 54.01
C PRO A 109 -25.75 -51.98 53.60
N ARG A 110 -24.42 -51.91 53.74
CA ARG A 110 -23.49 -53.02 53.48
C ARG A 110 -22.79 -53.43 54.76
N THR A 111 -22.59 -54.73 54.94
CA THR A 111 -21.90 -55.30 56.10
C THR A 111 -20.40 -55.36 55.84
N PHE A 112 -19.61 -54.75 56.72
CA PHE A 112 -18.15 -54.73 56.68
C PHE A 112 -17.58 -55.57 57.81
N LEU A 113 -16.53 -56.34 57.54
CA LEU A 113 -15.75 -57.01 58.58
C LEU A 113 -14.96 -55.96 59.36
N THR A 114 -15.08 -55.96 60.69
CA THR A 114 -14.29 -55.09 61.59
C THR A 114 -13.05 -55.79 62.13
N ASP A 115 -13.04 -57.13 62.13
CA ASP A 115 -11.93 -57.95 62.61
C ASP A 115 -11.82 -59.21 61.74
N ALA A 116 -10.61 -59.47 61.23
CA ALA A 116 -10.34 -60.53 60.26
C ALA A 116 -10.23 -61.93 60.90
N GLU A 117 -9.90 -62.03 62.20
CA GLU A 117 -9.76 -63.31 62.91
C GLU A 117 -11.08 -63.79 63.51
N THR A 118 -11.87 -62.87 64.10
CA THR A 118 -13.15 -63.21 64.75
C THR A 118 -14.35 -63.19 63.81
N ARG A 119 -14.18 -62.68 62.58
CA ARG A 119 -15.25 -62.47 61.58
C ARG A 119 -16.40 -61.57 62.06
N ALA A 120 -16.17 -60.68 63.02
CA ALA A 120 -17.17 -59.71 63.46
C ALA A 120 -17.51 -58.70 62.36
N THR A 121 -18.79 -58.35 62.20
CA THR A 121 -19.28 -57.46 61.12
C THR A 121 -20.14 -56.30 61.61
N VAL A 122 -20.05 -55.13 60.95
CA VAL A 122 -20.88 -53.94 61.20
C VAL A 122 -21.50 -53.44 59.89
N ALA A 123 -22.78 -53.09 59.91
CA ALA A 123 -23.46 -52.47 58.77
C ALA A 123 -23.14 -50.98 58.67
N ARG A 124 -22.77 -50.50 57.49
CA ARG A 124 -22.60 -49.06 57.17
C ARG A 124 -23.32 -48.75 55.86
N ALA A 125 -23.96 -47.58 55.77
CA ALA A 125 -24.49 -47.10 54.51
C ALA A 125 -23.31 -46.81 53.56
N THR A 126 -23.31 -47.42 52.38
CA THR A 126 -22.24 -47.24 51.40
C THR A 126 -22.86 -47.08 50.02
N ALA A 127 -22.37 -46.12 49.26
CA ALA A 127 -22.80 -45.92 47.88
C ALA A 127 -22.33 -47.12 47.05
N THR A 128 -23.27 -47.78 46.38
CA THR A 128 -22.99 -49.01 45.62
C THR A 128 -22.76 -48.74 44.14
N GLU A 129 -23.10 -47.54 43.67
CA GLU A 129 -23.02 -47.18 42.25
C GLU A 129 -22.27 -45.86 42.07
N HIS A 130 -21.57 -45.75 40.94
CA HIS A 130 -20.90 -44.53 40.50
C HIS A 130 -21.58 -44.04 39.23
N TRP A 131 -22.17 -42.84 39.27
CA TRP A 131 -22.90 -42.25 38.16
C TRP A 131 -22.12 -41.10 37.55
N ARG A 132 -22.14 -41.02 36.23
CA ARG A 132 -21.88 -39.78 35.50
C ARG A 132 -23.24 -39.12 35.27
N TRP A 133 -23.57 -38.17 36.13
CA TRP A 133 -24.86 -37.51 36.14
C TRP A 133 -24.82 -36.20 35.35
N ALA A 134 -25.86 -35.95 34.57
CA ALA A 134 -26.04 -34.70 33.85
C ALA A 134 -26.96 -33.76 34.65
N ASN A 135 -26.37 -32.69 35.18
CA ASN A 135 -27.10 -31.62 35.87
C ASN A 135 -27.69 -30.66 34.84
N ILE A 136 -28.85 -30.11 35.16
CA ILE A 136 -29.61 -29.20 34.29
C ILE A 136 -29.82 -27.89 35.03
N GLY A 137 -29.62 -26.75 34.35
CA GLY A 137 -29.84 -25.44 34.97
C GLY A 137 -30.11 -24.31 33.96
N PRO A 138 -30.77 -23.22 34.39
CA PRO A 138 -31.01 -22.05 33.56
C PRO A 138 -29.90 -21.00 33.69
N VAL A 139 -29.48 -20.43 32.56
CA VAL A 139 -28.60 -19.25 32.47
C VAL A 139 -29.37 -18.11 31.83
N SER A 140 -29.51 -16.99 32.54
CA SER A 140 -30.31 -15.84 32.08
C SER A 140 -29.48 -14.83 31.31
N GLY A 141 -29.99 -14.38 30.16
CA GLY A 141 -29.41 -13.28 29.40
C GLY A 141 -29.85 -11.89 29.87
N VAL A 142 -29.39 -10.88 29.13
CA VAL A 142 -29.75 -9.48 29.37
C VAL A 142 -31.12 -9.20 28.77
N GLU A 143 -31.90 -8.37 29.44
CA GLU A 143 -33.21 -7.91 28.96
C GLU A 143 -33.05 -6.85 27.85
N GLY A 144 -33.85 -6.95 26.80
CA GLY A 144 -33.86 -6.00 25.69
C GLY A 144 -35.06 -6.18 24.76
N PRO A 145 -35.30 -5.22 23.85
CA PRO A 145 -36.37 -5.32 22.85
C PRO A 145 -36.13 -6.48 21.86
N ASP A 146 -34.87 -6.71 21.49
CA ASP A 146 -34.39 -7.85 20.70
C ASP A 146 -33.31 -8.62 21.52
N PRO A 147 -33.72 -9.42 22.52
CA PRO A 147 -32.79 -10.05 23.43
C PRO A 147 -31.89 -11.05 22.68
N GLN A 148 -30.60 -11.03 22.98
CA GLN A 148 -29.64 -11.99 22.44
C GLN A 148 -29.48 -13.20 23.38
N PRO A 149 -29.15 -14.40 22.84
CA PRO A 149 -28.81 -15.54 23.67
C PRO A 149 -27.67 -15.22 24.65
N PRO A 150 -27.74 -15.66 25.92
CA PRO A 150 -26.67 -15.43 26.88
C PRO A 150 -25.38 -16.12 26.49
N ALA A 151 -24.24 -15.49 26.79
CA ALA A 151 -22.95 -16.18 26.73
C ALA A 151 -22.90 -17.27 27.82
N VAL A 152 -22.71 -18.51 27.40
CA VAL A 152 -22.57 -19.67 28.28
C VAL A 152 -21.09 -20.02 28.46
N SER A 153 -20.71 -20.49 29.66
CA SER A 153 -19.34 -20.96 29.91
C SER A 153 -18.99 -22.12 28.99
N ALA A 154 -17.72 -22.25 28.62
CA ALA A 154 -17.25 -23.36 27.81
C ALA A 154 -17.58 -24.74 28.42
N ASP A 155 -17.72 -24.84 29.74
CA ASP A 155 -17.97 -26.08 30.48
C ASP A 155 -19.43 -26.58 30.48
N VAL A 156 -20.36 -25.81 29.92
CA VAL A 156 -21.78 -26.18 29.84
C VAL A 156 -22.23 -26.25 28.39
N VAL A 157 -23.12 -27.19 28.08
CA VAL A 157 -23.71 -27.35 26.74
C VAL A 157 -25.13 -26.82 26.75
N THR A 158 -25.46 -25.92 25.82
CA THR A 158 -26.82 -25.39 25.68
C THR A 158 -27.71 -26.39 24.94
N VAL A 159 -28.88 -26.67 25.51
CA VAL A 159 -29.89 -27.58 24.96
C VAL A 159 -31.04 -26.84 24.30
N ALA A 160 -31.46 -25.71 24.87
CA ALA A 160 -32.53 -24.89 24.33
C ALA A 160 -32.42 -23.43 24.77
N TYR A 161 -32.95 -22.53 23.94
CA TYR A 161 -33.16 -21.13 24.24
C TYR A 161 -34.65 -20.88 24.47
N VAL A 162 -34.99 -20.36 25.65
CA VAL A 162 -36.36 -20.04 26.06
C VAL A 162 -36.51 -18.52 26.07
N THR A 163 -37.37 -17.98 25.21
CA THR A 163 -37.70 -16.55 25.18
C THR A 163 -38.81 -16.28 26.18
N LEU A 164 -38.56 -15.37 27.11
CA LEU A 164 -39.49 -14.93 28.13
C LEU A 164 -40.02 -13.52 27.81
N SER A 165 -41.31 -13.34 27.99
CA SER A 165 -42.01 -12.04 28.04
C SER A 165 -42.33 -11.66 29.50
N THR A 166 -42.86 -10.46 29.74
CA THR A 166 -43.26 -10.00 31.09
C THR A 166 -44.37 -10.85 31.73
N THR A 167 -45.09 -11.66 30.96
CA THR A 167 -46.22 -12.48 31.42
C THR A 167 -45.96 -14.00 31.42
N GLY A 168 -44.85 -14.46 30.83
CA GLY A 168 -44.53 -15.89 30.72
C GLY A 168 -43.67 -16.25 29.51
N ILE A 169 -43.58 -17.55 29.22
CA ILE A 169 -42.80 -18.11 28.10
C ILE A 169 -43.45 -17.77 26.75
N GLU A 170 -42.66 -17.20 25.84
CA GLU A 170 -43.08 -16.82 24.48
C GLU A 170 -42.69 -17.87 23.44
N SER A 171 -41.46 -18.40 23.50
CA SER A 171 -40.99 -19.44 22.58
C SER A 171 -39.89 -20.30 23.19
N ILE A 172 -39.78 -21.54 22.71
CA ILE A 172 -38.71 -22.49 23.08
C ILE A 172 -38.08 -22.98 21.77
N ILE A 173 -36.78 -22.74 21.59
CA ILE A 173 -36.01 -23.15 20.42
C ILE A 173 -34.91 -24.10 20.88
N ARG A 174 -34.82 -25.29 20.29
CA ARG A 174 -33.76 -26.26 20.58
C ARG A 174 -32.43 -25.78 19.98
N ALA A 175 -31.32 -26.02 20.69
CA ALA A 175 -29.99 -25.73 20.20
C ALA A 175 -29.48 -26.90 19.32
N ASP A 176 -29.97 -26.97 18.08
CA ASP A 176 -29.64 -28.06 17.15
C ASP A 176 -28.15 -28.12 16.76
N GLU A 177 -27.44 -27.00 16.92
CA GLU A 177 -25.99 -26.91 16.75
C GLU A 177 -25.19 -27.83 17.68
N ASN A 178 -25.73 -28.14 18.87
CA ASN A 178 -25.09 -29.00 19.87
C ASN A 178 -25.69 -30.42 19.88
N LEU A 179 -26.56 -30.75 18.92
CA LEU A 179 -27.21 -32.05 18.84
C LEU A 179 -26.26 -33.09 18.24
N THR A 180 -26.22 -34.27 18.86
CA THR A 180 -25.44 -35.40 18.34
C THR A 180 -26.10 -35.95 17.07
N PRO A 181 -25.41 -35.95 15.90
CA PRO A 181 -25.95 -36.60 14.70
C PRO A 181 -25.88 -38.12 14.84
N THR A 182 -26.86 -38.83 14.30
CA THR A 182 -26.76 -40.30 14.23
C THR A 182 -25.82 -40.73 13.11
N LEU A 183 -25.08 -41.83 13.29
CA LEU A 183 -24.19 -42.37 12.25
C LEU A 183 -24.94 -42.66 10.93
N ARG A 184 -26.23 -42.98 11.00
CA ARG A 184 -27.10 -43.22 9.85
C ARG A 184 -27.47 -41.93 9.10
N GLU A 185 -27.66 -40.81 9.80
CA GLU A 185 -27.85 -39.52 9.13
C GLU A 185 -26.56 -39.03 8.47
N ALA A 186 -25.41 -39.28 9.12
CA ALA A 186 -24.12 -39.01 8.51
C ALA A 186 -23.89 -39.85 7.25
N ASP A 187 -24.25 -41.14 7.28
CA ASP A 187 -24.19 -42.05 6.13
C ASP A 187 -25.16 -41.65 5.00
N ASN A 188 -26.38 -41.25 5.33
CA ASN A 188 -27.35 -40.74 4.34
C ASN A 188 -26.83 -39.48 3.64
N ARG A 189 -26.24 -38.54 4.38
CA ARG A 189 -25.61 -37.34 3.79
C ARG A 189 -24.45 -37.72 2.87
N LEU A 190 -23.61 -38.67 3.28
CA LEU A 190 -22.53 -39.19 2.45
C LEU A 190 -23.04 -39.86 1.17
N ASN A 191 -24.12 -40.62 1.26
CA ASN A 191 -24.74 -41.28 0.10
C ASN A 191 -25.38 -40.26 -0.86
N GLU A 192 -26.01 -39.20 -0.35
CA GLU A 192 -26.48 -38.07 -1.18
C GLU A 192 -25.32 -37.37 -1.90
N TYR A 193 -24.18 -37.18 -1.22
CA TYR A 193 -22.97 -36.64 -1.85
C TYR A 193 -22.39 -37.58 -2.91
N ASP A 194 -22.44 -38.89 -2.71
CA ASP A 194 -21.96 -39.87 -3.68
C ASP A 194 -22.91 -40.00 -4.88
N ILE A 195 -24.22 -39.88 -4.69
CA ILE A 195 -25.20 -39.77 -5.79
C ILE A 195 -24.96 -38.50 -6.58
N TRP A 196 -24.77 -37.35 -5.91
CA TRP A 196 -24.41 -36.10 -6.57
C TRP A 196 -23.10 -36.23 -7.35
N ARG A 197 -22.07 -36.88 -6.77
CA ARG A 197 -20.81 -37.17 -7.47
C ARG A 197 -21.00 -38.10 -8.68
N LYS A 198 -21.91 -39.06 -8.62
CA LYS A 198 -22.19 -39.95 -9.74
C LYS A 198 -22.96 -39.24 -10.86
N VAL A 199 -23.87 -38.32 -10.52
CA VAL A 199 -24.58 -37.47 -11.48
C VAL A 199 -23.61 -36.47 -12.12
N ILE A 200 -22.79 -35.78 -11.33
CA ILE A 200 -21.70 -34.93 -11.82
C ILE A 200 -20.71 -35.74 -12.66
N GLY A 201 -20.36 -36.96 -12.24
CA GLY A 201 -19.47 -37.86 -12.97
C GLY A 201 -20.04 -38.25 -14.33
N THR A 202 -21.34 -38.54 -14.39
CA THR A 202 -22.03 -38.84 -15.66
C THR A 202 -22.13 -37.59 -16.54
N LEU A 203 -22.38 -36.42 -15.95
CA LEU A 203 -22.37 -35.13 -16.65
C LEU A 203 -20.97 -34.75 -17.14
N VAL A 204 -19.93 -35.08 -16.39
CA VAL A 204 -18.51 -34.92 -16.75
C VAL A 204 -18.11 -35.91 -17.84
N ASP A 205 -18.64 -37.14 -17.84
CA ASP A 205 -18.42 -38.10 -18.92
C ASP A 205 -19.17 -37.71 -20.20
N THR A 206 -20.39 -37.15 -20.10
CA THR A 206 -21.07 -36.55 -21.26
C THR A 206 -20.38 -35.27 -21.72
N LEU A 207 -19.90 -34.41 -20.80
CA LEU A 207 -19.04 -33.27 -21.15
C LEU A 207 -17.72 -33.75 -21.73
N ARG A 208 -17.19 -34.91 -21.35
CA ARG A 208 -16.00 -35.50 -21.96
C ARG A 208 -16.31 -35.99 -23.35
N SER A 209 -17.46 -36.61 -23.60
CA SER A 209 -17.92 -36.97 -24.95
C SER A 209 -18.25 -35.76 -25.81
N ASP A 210 -18.84 -34.71 -25.25
CA ASP A 210 -19.12 -33.44 -25.93
C ASP A 210 -17.85 -32.61 -26.10
N LEU A 211 -16.89 -32.69 -25.19
CA LEU A 211 -15.56 -32.09 -25.30
C LEU A 211 -14.68 -32.92 -26.23
N LEU A 212 -14.92 -34.22 -26.41
CA LEU A 212 -14.30 -35.04 -27.45
C LEU A 212 -14.94 -34.76 -28.81
N ALA A 213 -16.26 -34.54 -28.89
CA ALA A 213 -16.95 -34.12 -30.11
C ALA A 213 -16.63 -32.66 -30.47
N LEU A 214 -16.49 -31.79 -29.47
CA LEU A 214 -16.07 -30.41 -29.59
C LEU A 214 -14.57 -30.34 -29.87
N ALA A 215 -13.71 -31.17 -29.28
CA ALA A 215 -12.28 -31.27 -29.61
C ALA A 215 -12.07 -31.87 -31.00
N ALA A 216 -12.87 -32.86 -31.41
CA ALA A 216 -12.89 -33.36 -32.79
C ALA A 216 -13.38 -32.29 -33.78
N LYS A 217 -14.31 -31.42 -33.37
CA LYS A 217 -14.69 -30.23 -34.13
C LYS A 217 -13.66 -29.09 -34.03
N LEU A 218 -12.97 -28.89 -32.90
CA LEU A 218 -12.01 -27.81 -32.64
C LEU A 218 -10.68 -28.05 -33.35
N PHE A 219 -10.24 -29.31 -33.46
CA PHE A 219 -9.11 -29.69 -34.29
C PHE A 219 -9.34 -29.37 -35.78
N GLY A 220 -10.59 -29.10 -36.20
CA GLY A 220 -10.93 -28.74 -37.58
C GLY A 220 -11.65 -27.39 -37.80
N LEU A 221 -12.21 -26.72 -36.78
CA LEU A 221 -13.12 -25.57 -36.96
C LEU A 221 -12.85 -24.35 -36.07
N ALA A 222 -12.05 -24.45 -34.99
CA ALA A 222 -11.62 -23.24 -34.30
C ALA A 222 -10.33 -22.76 -34.95
N PRO A 223 -10.32 -21.60 -35.64
CA PRO A 223 -9.08 -21.03 -36.10
C PRO A 223 -8.18 -20.83 -34.88
N TRP A 224 -6.94 -21.33 -34.96
CA TRP A 224 -5.93 -21.20 -33.90
C TRP A 224 -5.79 -19.75 -33.40
N GLU A 225 -6.09 -18.77 -34.27
CA GLU A 225 -6.20 -17.35 -33.96
C GLU A 225 -7.15 -17.03 -32.79
N PHE A 226 -8.29 -17.72 -32.66
CA PHE A 226 -9.22 -17.47 -31.56
C PHE A 226 -8.67 -17.96 -30.21
N VAL A 227 -8.07 -19.15 -30.19
CA VAL A 227 -7.44 -19.71 -28.97
C VAL A 227 -6.25 -18.85 -28.54
N ARG A 228 -5.49 -18.34 -29.51
CA ARG A 228 -4.43 -17.35 -29.29
C ARG A 228 -4.97 -16.06 -28.68
N ALA A 229 -6.04 -15.48 -29.22
CA ALA A 229 -6.64 -14.27 -28.68
C ALA A 229 -7.11 -14.43 -27.22
N VAL A 230 -7.77 -15.55 -26.90
CA VAL A 230 -8.18 -15.84 -25.50
C VAL A 230 -6.97 -16.02 -24.59
N THR A 231 -5.91 -16.70 -25.06
CA THR A 231 -4.68 -16.88 -24.27
C THR A 231 -3.95 -15.56 -24.05
N ALA A 232 -3.95 -14.68 -25.06
CA ALA A 232 -3.44 -13.31 -24.99
C ALA A 232 -4.17 -12.48 -23.93
N ASP A 233 -5.50 -12.53 -23.93
CA ASP A 233 -6.32 -11.79 -22.96
C ASP A 233 -6.08 -12.30 -21.53
N VAL A 234 -5.97 -13.61 -21.33
CA VAL A 234 -5.62 -14.18 -20.02
C VAL A 234 -4.20 -13.78 -19.60
N ALA A 235 -3.25 -13.69 -20.52
CA ALA A 235 -1.89 -13.21 -20.22
C ALA A 235 -1.90 -11.74 -19.75
N ARG A 236 -2.65 -10.87 -20.44
CA ARG A 236 -2.82 -9.47 -20.07
C ARG A 236 -3.53 -9.30 -18.72
N ILE A 237 -4.57 -10.11 -18.47
CA ILE A 237 -5.25 -10.13 -17.16
C ILE A 237 -4.28 -10.55 -16.06
N LYS A 238 -3.46 -11.58 -16.28
CA LYS A 238 -2.46 -12.02 -15.30
C LYS A 238 -1.44 -10.94 -14.98
N ASP A 239 -0.96 -10.23 -16.00
CA ASP A 239 -0.01 -9.13 -15.82
C ASP A 239 -0.64 -7.96 -15.04
N LYS A 240 -1.88 -7.59 -15.38
CA LYS A 240 -2.65 -6.58 -14.62
C LYS A 240 -2.87 -6.95 -13.16
N ILE A 241 -3.07 -8.24 -12.85
CA ILE A 241 -3.25 -8.74 -11.48
C ILE A 241 -1.90 -9.09 -10.81
N ARG A 242 -0.77 -8.93 -11.52
CA ARG A 242 0.59 -9.32 -11.08
C ARG A 242 0.70 -10.76 -10.60
N LEU A 243 -0.04 -11.68 -11.23
CA LEU A 243 0.14 -13.09 -10.94
C LEU A 243 1.54 -13.51 -11.44
N PRO A 244 2.35 -14.18 -10.60
CA PRO A 244 3.68 -14.63 -11.01
C PRO A 244 3.58 -15.44 -12.31
N SER A 245 4.38 -15.05 -13.30
CA SER A 245 4.49 -15.77 -14.58
C SER A 245 5.34 -17.04 -14.47
N THR A 246 5.91 -17.29 -13.29
CA THR A 246 6.48 -18.58 -12.91
C THR A 246 5.40 -19.63 -13.07
N TYR A 247 5.64 -20.63 -13.92
CA TYR A 247 4.77 -21.78 -14.15
C TYR A 247 3.60 -21.59 -15.14
N THR A 248 3.63 -20.61 -16.06
CA THR A 248 2.61 -20.49 -17.12
C THR A 248 3.21 -20.54 -18.53
N ALA A 249 2.48 -21.18 -19.46
CA ALA A 249 2.87 -21.27 -20.87
C ALA A 249 2.74 -19.94 -21.64
N TRP A 250 2.13 -18.93 -21.03
CA TRP A 250 1.92 -17.61 -21.63
C TRP A 250 2.33 -16.50 -20.67
N ALA A 251 2.88 -15.41 -21.20
CA ALA A 251 3.18 -14.18 -20.46
C ALA A 251 3.05 -12.95 -21.36
N ALA A 252 2.69 -11.82 -20.75
CA ALA A 252 2.67 -10.50 -21.35
C ALA A 252 3.61 -9.59 -20.56
N ASP A 253 4.21 -8.62 -21.23
CA ASP A 253 5.13 -7.65 -20.65
C ASP A 253 4.90 -6.29 -21.32
N HIS A 254 4.52 -5.30 -20.50
CA HIS A 254 4.27 -3.92 -20.90
C HIS A 254 5.48 -3.00 -20.61
N PHE A 255 6.62 -3.56 -20.18
CA PHE A 255 7.89 -2.84 -19.98
C PHE A 255 7.77 -1.57 -19.10
N LEU A 256 6.97 -1.66 -18.04
CA LEU A 256 6.84 -0.61 -17.02
C LEU A 256 7.95 -0.68 -15.98
N THR A 257 8.53 -1.86 -15.80
CA THR A 257 9.67 -2.13 -14.91
C THR A 257 10.71 -2.95 -15.67
N THR A 258 11.88 -3.11 -15.05
CA THR A 258 12.96 -3.95 -15.58
C THR A 258 12.79 -5.44 -15.26
N ASP A 259 11.72 -5.86 -14.57
CA ASP A 259 11.61 -7.22 -13.99
C ASP A 259 11.67 -8.34 -15.04
N TYR A 260 11.15 -8.08 -16.24
CA TYR A 260 11.14 -9.02 -17.35
C TYR A 260 12.32 -8.84 -18.32
N SER A 261 13.29 -8.00 -17.95
CA SER A 261 14.42 -7.59 -18.77
C SER A 261 15.74 -7.91 -18.06
N ASP A 262 16.69 -8.50 -18.78
CA ASP A 262 18.03 -8.74 -18.25
C ASP A 262 18.94 -7.55 -18.56
N THR A 263 18.83 -6.50 -17.75
CA THR A 263 19.62 -5.26 -17.89
C THR A 263 21.11 -5.45 -17.59
N ALA A 264 21.50 -6.56 -16.96
CA ALA A 264 22.89 -6.91 -16.67
C ALA A 264 23.56 -7.69 -17.81
N HIS A 265 22.80 -8.10 -18.83
CA HIS A 265 23.35 -8.85 -19.95
C HIS A 265 24.36 -8.00 -20.75
N PRO A 266 25.55 -8.51 -21.14
CA PRO A 266 26.57 -7.72 -21.83
C PRO A 266 26.13 -7.07 -23.15
N ASP A 267 25.20 -7.72 -23.87
CA ASP A 267 24.64 -7.20 -25.12
C ASP A 267 23.47 -6.22 -24.94
N TRP A 268 23.04 -5.96 -23.70
CA TRP A 268 21.94 -5.04 -23.39
C TRP A 268 22.25 -3.64 -23.91
N LEU A 269 21.33 -3.12 -24.73
CA LEU A 269 21.41 -1.81 -25.36
C LEU A 269 19.99 -1.25 -25.52
N ALA A 270 19.29 -1.03 -24.42
CA ALA A 270 17.95 -0.45 -24.43
C ALA A 270 17.71 0.43 -23.19
N SER A 271 16.78 1.36 -23.30
CA SER A 271 16.17 2.02 -22.12
C SER A 271 14.77 1.46 -21.89
N ILE A 272 14.34 1.37 -20.64
CA ILE A 272 12.98 0.98 -20.27
C ILE A 272 12.28 2.18 -19.63
N GLU A 273 11.40 2.82 -20.42
CA GLU A 273 10.60 3.96 -19.97
C GLU A 273 9.22 3.86 -20.65
N GLU A 274 8.25 3.22 -20.01
CA GLU A 274 6.93 2.95 -20.62
C GLU A 274 7.06 2.20 -21.96
N GLY A 275 7.90 1.16 -22.01
CA GLY A 275 8.29 0.52 -23.27
C GLY A 275 9.80 0.35 -23.42
N VAL A 276 10.20 -0.52 -24.35
CA VAL A 276 11.60 -0.62 -24.77
C VAL A 276 11.90 0.51 -25.76
N ARG A 277 12.86 1.36 -25.43
CA ARG A 277 13.26 2.53 -26.22
C ARG A 277 14.72 2.45 -26.66
N PHE A 278 15.01 3.22 -27.71
CA PHE A 278 16.38 3.49 -28.14
C PHE A 278 17.16 4.17 -27.00
N PRO A 279 18.29 3.59 -26.54
CA PRO A 279 19.05 4.19 -25.45
C PRO A 279 19.79 5.44 -25.93
N ALA A 280 20.28 6.24 -24.99
CA ALA A 280 21.11 7.40 -25.33
C ALA A 280 22.43 6.97 -26.00
N ALA A 281 22.75 7.55 -27.16
CA ALA A 281 24.04 7.37 -27.84
C ALA A 281 25.15 8.18 -27.19
N ALA A 282 24.76 9.36 -26.70
CA ALA A 282 25.59 10.31 -25.98
C ALA A 282 24.66 11.10 -25.06
N GLY A 283 25.14 11.43 -23.88
CA GLY A 283 24.46 12.28 -22.92
C GLY A 283 25.44 13.29 -22.34
N PHE A 284 24.95 14.49 -22.07
CA PHE A 284 25.68 15.50 -21.32
C PHE A 284 24.81 15.91 -20.14
N ASP A 285 25.30 15.65 -18.93
CA ASP A 285 24.65 16.00 -17.67
C ASP A 285 25.40 17.17 -17.04
N ALA A 286 24.66 18.23 -16.72
CA ALA A 286 25.18 19.42 -16.08
C ALA A 286 24.25 19.93 -14.98
N GLN A 287 24.83 20.59 -14.00
CA GLN A 287 24.06 21.34 -13.02
C GLN A 287 23.41 22.55 -13.68
N LEU A 288 22.15 22.81 -13.34
CA LEU A 288 21.45 24.00 -13.80
C LEU A 288 22.05 25.23 -13.12
N GLY A 289 22.57 26.20 -13.86
CA GLY A 289 23.18 27.39 -13.26
C GLY A 289 22.78 28.66 -13.97
N LEU A 290 22.83 29.79 -13.27
CA LEU A 290 22.71 31.11 -13.87
C LEU A 290 23.90 31.36 -14.79
N LEU A 291 23.67 31.90 -15.99
CA LEU A 291 24.74 32.32 -16.88
C LEU A 291 25.56 33.47 -16.26
N ASN A 292 24.85 34.42 -15.64
CA ASN A 292 25.44 35.46 -14.80
C ASN A 292 25.07 35.20 -13.34
N PRO A 293 26.01 34.77 -12.48
CA PRO A 293 25.74 34.53 -11.07
C PRO A 293 25.28 35.77 -10.28
N LEU A 294 25.53 36.98 -10.79
CA LEU A 294 25.17 38.26 -10.18
C LEU A 294 24.03 38.98 -10.94
N ASP A 295 23.16 38.22 -11.61
CA ASP A 295 21.99 38.79 -12.30
C ASP A 295 21.07 39.49 -11.28
N SER A 296 20.87 40.80 -11.46
CA SER A 296 20.06 41.63 -10.56
C SER A 296 18.56 41.37 -10.67
N LEU A 297 18.12 40.62 -11.69
CA LEU A 297 16.73 40.20 -11.87
C LEU A 297 16.30 39.12 -10.89
N VAL A 298 17.25 38.41 -10.26
CA VAL A 298 16.98 37.34 -9.31
C VAL A 298 17.73 37.52 -8.00
N THR A 299 17.21 36.88 -6.96
CA THR A 299 17.91 36.68 -5.70
C THR A 299 18.18 35.18 -5.55
N ASN A 300 19.45 34.82 -5.49
CA ASN A 300 19.89 33.44 -5.22
C ASN A 300 20.20 33.30 -3.73
N THR A 301 19.48 32.40 -3.04
CA THR A 301 19.74 32.06 -1.64
C THR A 301 19.82 30.55 -1.50
N ASN A 302 20.96 30.03 -1.07
CA ASN A 302 21.21 28.58 -0.92
C ASN A 302 20.80 27.76 -2.15
N ASN A 303 21.22 28.19 -3.33
CA ASN A 303 20.93 27.51 -4.60
C ASN A 303 19.44 27.44 -4.94
N VAL A 304 18.62 28.35 -4.41
CA VAL A 304 17.25 28.59 -4.87
C VAL A 304 17.15 30.02 -5.36
N ILE A 305 16.69 30.18 -6.60
CA ILE A 305 16.49 31.47 -7.23
C ILE A 305 15.01 31.84 -7.22
N LEU A 306 14.78 33.10 -6.91
CA LEU A 306 13.49 33.79 -6.99
C LEU A 306 13.68 35.08 -7.79
N PRO A 307 12.66 35.58 -8.50
CA PRO A 307 12.66 36.95 -9.00
C PRO A 307 13.02 37.96 -7.90
N ALA A 308 13.72 39.03 -8.24
CA ALA A 308 14.18 40.02 -7.26
C ALA A 308 13.02 40.57 -6.42
N TRP A 309 13.24 40.65 -5.10
CA TRP A 309 12.20 40.99 -4.13
C TRP A 309 12.72 41.92 -3.03
N ASP A 310 11.79 42.57 -2.35
CA ASP A 310 12.00 43.37 -1.14
C ASP A 310 11.15 42.80 0.01
N PRO A 311 11.64 42.79 1.26
CA PRO A 311 10.88 42.25 2.39
C PRO A 311 9.71 43.19 2.76
N ALA A 312 8.53 42.62 2.99
CA ALA A 312 7.33 43.36 3.41
C ALA A 312 6.65 42.64 4.59
N ILE A 313 6.23 43.41 5.61
CA ILE A 313 5.47 42.88 6.74
C ILE A 313 4.10 42.41 6.24
N ARG A 314 3.74 41.17 6.54
CA ARG A 314 2.41 40.62 6.25
C ARG A 314 1.63 40.28 7.50
N ILE A 315 2.33 39.80 8.53
CA ILE A 315 1.76 39.49 9.84
C ILE A 315 2.60 40.26 10.86
N SER A 316 1.95 41.01 11.73
CA SER A 316 2.59 41.76 12.80
C SER A 316 1.76 41.59 14.06
N ASN A 317 2.27 40.80 15.00
CA ASN A 317 1.71 40.59 16.32
C ASN A 317 2.66 41.20 17.35
N VAL A 318 2.59 42.51 17.54
CA VAL A 318 3.55 43.24 18.39
C VAL A 318 2.82 43.88 19.56
N GLY A 319 3.18 43.45 20.76
CA GLY A 319 2.75 44.00 22.03
C GLY A 319 3.76 43.67 23.12
N PHE A 320 3.69 44.42 24.22
CA PHE A 320 4.68 44.41 25.31
C PHE A 320 3.99 44.28 26.67
N ASP A 321 3.01 43.37 26.75
CA ASP A 321 2.11 43.27 27.90
C ASP A 321 2.69 42.40 29.03
N ASP A 322 3.41 41.33 28.68
CA ASP A 322 4.03 40.41 29.63
C ASP A 322 5.33 39.81 29.09
N GLU A 323 6.17 39.25 29.96
CA GLU A 323 7.43 38.60 29.59
C GLU A 323 7.43 37.11 29.95
N CYS A 324 8.06 36.29 29.10
CA CYS A 324 8.21 34.85 29.28
C CYS A 324 9.69 34.46 29.24
N ALA A 325 10.18 33.78 30.27
CA ALA A 325 11.48 33.13 30.21
C ALA A 325 11.38 31.90 29.30
N ILE A 326 12.26 31.74 28.32
CA ILE A 326 12.27 30.53 27.49
C ILE A 326 12.80 29.34 28.31
N ALA A 327 13.86 29.58 29.09
CA ALA A 327 14.56 28.54 29.87
C ALA A 327 13.83 28.05 31.13
N GLN A 328 12.65 28.58 31.47
CA GLN A 328 11.86 28.07 32.59
C GLN A 328 11.17 26.73 32.29
N TYR A 329 11.07 26.38 31.01
CA TYR A 329 10.48 25.13 30.53
C TYR A 329 11.54 24.03 30.40
N ASN A 330 11.10 22.78 30.33
CA ASN A 330 12.00 21.62 30.37
C ASN A 330 13.03 21.64 29.24
N TYR A 331 14.27 21.32 29.60
CA TYR A 331 15.38 21.18 28.68
C TYR A 331 15.32 19.79 28.02
N GLN A 332 15.23 19.74 26.70
CA GLN A 332 15.10 18.48 25.96
C GLN A 332 15.89 18.48 24.66
N THR A 333 16.25 17.28 24.21
CA THR A 333 16.77 17.05 22.86
C THR A 333 15.58 16.89 21.92
N VAL A 334 15.52 17.75 20.91
CA VAL A 334 14.49 17.70 19.88
C VAL A 334 15.08 17.15 18.59
N ASP A 335 14.65 15.95 18.19
CA ASP A 335 14.92 15.42 16.86
C ASP A 335 13.96 16.04 15.85
N MET A 336 14.52 16.56 14.76
CA MET A 336 13.81 17.30 13.73
C MET A 336 14.06 16.69 12.37
N VAL A 337 13.03 16.75 11.54
CA VAL A 337 13.09 16.32 10.15
C VAL A 337 12.74 17.53 9.30
N GLN A 338 13.72 18.06 8.57
CA GLN A 338 13.52 19.15 7.63
C GLN A 338 13.15 18.59 6.26
N LYS A 339 11.94 18.93 5.80
CA LYS A 339 11.45 18.60 4.46
C LYS A 339 12.17 19.43 3.41
N MET A 340 12.47 18.82 2.26
CA MET A 340 13.11 19.50 1.14
C MET A 340 12.07 20.04 0.16
N MET A 341 12.47 21.03 -0.64
CA MET A 341 11.65 21.57 -1.71
C MET A 341 11.26 20.45 -2.70
N ALA A 342 10.01 20.47 -3.12
CA ALA A 342 9.49 19.52 -4.09
C ALA A 342 10.13 19.68 -5.47
N ARG A 343 9.90 18.69 -6.33
CA ARG A 343 10.55 18.58 -7.64
C ARG A 343 9.56 18.57 -8.78
N GLN A 344 10.05 19.07 -9.90
CA GLN A 344 9.44 18.91 -11.20
C GLN A 344 10.47 18.37 -12.18
N VAL A 345 10.06 17.35 -12.93
CA VAL A 345 10.81 16.86 -14.07
C VAL A 345 10.07 17.27 -15.34
N THR A 346 10.76 18.00 -16.21
CA THR A 346 10.27 18.34 -17.55
C THR A 346 11.17 17.67 -18.57
N ARG A 347 10.62 16.75 -19.34
CA ARG A 347 11.30 16.05 -20.43
C ARG A 347 10.73 16.53 -21.76
N TYR A 348 11.58 17.03 -22.64
CA TYR A 348 11.19 17.60 -23.91
C TYR A 348 12.08 17.06 -25.03
N GLY A 349 11.48 16.54 -26.10
CA GLY A 349 12.27 15.91 -27.15
C GLY A 349 11.52 14.94 -28.04
N THR A 350 12.14 14.67 -29.18
CA THR A 350 11.64 13.69 -30.15
C THR A 350 11.53 12.24 -29.66
N PRO A 351 12.37 11.76 -28.70
CA PRO A 351 12.25 10.39 -28.19
C PRO A 351 11.05 10.15 -27.24
N PHE A 352 10.42 11.21 -26.73
CA PHE A 352 9.31 11.12 -25.77
C PHE A 352 7.97 10.94 -26.49
N THR A 353 7.78 9.76 -27.05
CA THR A 353 6.53 9.33 -27.69
C THR A 353 5.57 8.75 -26.66
N VAL A 354 4.30 9.17 -26.69
CA VAL A 354 3.27 8.63 -25.77
C VAL A 354 3.10 7.13 -26.03
N CYS A 355 3.14 6.34 -24.96
CA CYS A 355 2.89 4.91 -25.01
C CYS A 355 1.46 4.60 -24.52
N SER A 356 0.80 3.61 -25.11
CA SER A 356 -0.48 3.10 -24.61
C SER A 356 -0.43 2.64 -23.15
N ASN A 357 0.75 2.21 -22.68
CA ASN A 357 0.98 1.78 -21.30
C ASN A 357 0.99 2.93 -20.28
N SER A 358 1.03 4.19 -20.71
CA SER A 358 0.97 5.34 -19.80
C SER A 358 -0.33 5.36 -18.96
N GLN A 359 -1.40 4.72 -19.43
CA GLN A 359 -2.62 4.55 -18.65
C GLN A 359 -2.43 3.59 -17.45
N PHE A 360 -1.46 2.67 -17.51
CA PHE A 360 -1.19 1.74 -16.42
C PHE A 360 -0.69 2.44 -15.14
N TRP A 361 -0.13 3.66 -15.25
CA TRP A 361 0.20 4.48 -14.09
C TRP A 361 -1.01 4.77 -13.19
N GLN A 362 -2.23 4.68 -13.75
CA GLN A 362 -3.50 4.82 -13.02
C GLN A 362 -3.79 3.66 -12.03
N THR A 363 -3.09 2.54 -12.16
CA THR A 363 -3.36 1.31 -11.39
C THR A 363 -2.59 1.24 -10.06
N GLY A 364 -1.66 2.18 -9.86
CA GLY A 364 -1.08 2.45 -8.57
C GLY A 364 -0.14 1.47 -7.96
N THR A 365 0.38 0.52 -8.72
CA THR A 365 1.12 -0.59 -8.12
C THR A 365 2.65 -0.38 -8.14
N PHE A 366 3.16 0.79 -8.56
CA PHE A 366 4.59 1.09 -8.80
C PHE A 366 5.08 2.33 -8.02
N ASP A 367 6.33 2.35 -7.54
CA ASP A 367 6.96 3.56 -6.95
C ASP A 367 7.54 4.46 -8.05
N TYR A 368 6.65 5.25 -8.64
CA TYR A 368 6.96 6.23 -9.67
C TYR A 368 7.93 7.32 -9.21
N ALA A 369 7.85 7.72 -7.94
CA ALA A 369 8.56 8.88 -7.44
C ALA A 369 10.07 8.64 -7.39
N ASN A 370 10.49 7.46 -6.90
CA ASN A 370 11.90 7.08 -6.88
C ASN A 370 12.48 6.91 -8.30
N TRP A 371 11.70 6.40 -9.25
CA TRP A 371 12.17 6.23 -10.63
C TRP A 371 12.35 7.56 -11.36
N THR A 372 11.42 8.51 -11.18
CA THR A 372 11.43 9.79 -11.93
C THR A 372 12.25 10.88 -11.28
N PHE A 373 12.14 11.05 -9.96
CA PHE A 373 12.67 12.25 -9.29
C PHE A 373 14.06 12.08 -8.67
N ASN A 374 14.57 10.84 -8.56
CA ASN A 374 15.85 10.57 -7.91
C ASN A 374 17.05 11.17 -8.69
N ARG A 375 18.00 11.76 -7.98
CA ARG A 375 19.24 12.33 -8.50
C ARG A 375 20.47 11.88 -7.71
N GLY A 376 21.42 11.25 -8.39
CA GLY A 376 22.85 11.27 -8.05
C GLY A 376 23.24 10.91 -6.60
N GLY A 377 22.99 9.67 -6.16
CA GLY A 377 23.51 9.16 -4.89
C GLY A 377 22.79 9.68 -3.64
N GLU A 378 21.69 10.41 -3.80
CA GLU A 378 20.81 10.75 -2.69
C GLU A 378 20.08 9.50 -2.16
N VAL A 379 19.83 9.50 -0.85
CA VAL A 379 19.04 8.44 -0.21
C VAL A 379 17.59 8.86 -0.26
N PHE A 380 16.87 8.30 -1.23
CA PHE A 380 15.43 8.50 -1.39
C PHE A 380 14.67 7.57 -0.43
N GLN A 381 13.77 8.12 0.39
CA GLN A 381 12.99 7.28 1.31
C GLN A 381 11.88 6.55 0.55
N VAL A 382 12.04 5.23 0.45
CA VAL A 382 11.02 4.30 -0.05
C VAL A 382 10.31 3.70 1.17
N GLU A 383 9.35 4.42 1.75
CA GLU A 383 8.50 3.85 2.80
C GLU A 383 7.46 2.91 2.18
N GLY A 384 7.66 1.60 2.35
CA GLY A 384 6.67 0.56 2.08
C GLY A 384 6.24 0.42 0.61
N ALA A 385 5.40 -0.57 0.33
CA ALA A 385 4.78 -0.73 -0.99
C ALA A 385 3.86 0.47 -1.26
N VAL A 386 4.38 1.49 -1.93
CA VAL A 386 3.62 2.69 -2.26
C VAL A 386 2.57 2.31 -3.31
N THR A 387 1.33 2.11 -2.85
CA THR A 387 0.19 2.15 -3.75
C THR A 387 -0.01 3.60 -4.20
N LEU A 388 0.43 3.94 -5.41
CA LEU A 388 0.09 5.20 -6.08
C LEU A 388 -1.36 5.15 -6.53
N ASP A 389 -2.35 5.33 -5.65
CA ASP A 389 -3.75 5.29 -6.08
C ASP A 389 -4.08 6.48 -7.02
N VAL A 390 -3.83 6.29 -8.31
CA VAL A 390 -4.06 7.24 -9.38
C VAL A 390 -5.46 6.96 -9.90
N ILE A 391 -6.49 7.26 -9.10
CA ILE A 391 -7.87 7.30 -9.58
C ILE A 391 -8.52 8.63 -9.21
N GLY A 392 -9.10 9.25 -10.23
CA GLY A 392 -9.60 10.61 -10.24
C GLY A 392 -10.65 10.93 -9.18
N THR A 393 -10.42 12.06 -8.52
CA THR A 393 -11.39 12.98 -7.89
C THR A 393 -12.43 12.38 -6.93
N ALA A 394 -12.34 12.76 -5.65
CA ALA A 394 -13.28 13.72 -5.04
C ALA A 394 -12.96 14.05 -3.56
N TRP A 395 -12.25 13.20 -2.81
CA TRP A 395 -11.99 13.45 -1.38
C TRP A 395 -10.65 12.83 -0.94
N GLY A 396 -9.59 13.64 -0.92
CA GLY A 396 -8.23 13.26 -0.53
C GLY A 396 -7.21 13.60 -1.63
N GLY A 397 -6.76 14.85 -1.69
CA GLY A 397 -5.88 15.35 -2.74
C GLY A 397 -4.52 14.66 -2.76
N PHE A 398 -4.19 14.02 -3.88
CA PHE A 398 -2.93 13.31 -4.08
C PHE A 398 -1.78 14.28 -4.38
N ALA A 399 -0.55 13.91 -3.99
CA ALA A 399 0.63 14.78 -4.02
C ALA A 399 1.42 14.80 -5.35
N HIS A 400 0.90 14.25 -6.45
CA HIS A 400 1.66 14.13 -7.71
C HIS A 400 0.79 14.20 -8.96
N ASN A 401 1.27 14.90 -10.00
CA ASN A 401 0.61 15.09 -11.29
C ASN A 401 1.52 14.66 -12.44
N VAL A 402 0.99 13.84 -13.34
CA VAL A 402 1.68 13.30 -14.53
C VAL A 402 1.00 13.81 -15.78
N VAL A 403 1.76 14.44 -16.66
CA VAL A 403 1.30 14.87 -17.97
C VAL A 403 2.16 14.19 -19.03
N ARG A 404 1.51 13.43 -19.92
CA ARG A 404 2.12 12.83 -21.11
C ARG A 404 1.49 13.45 -22.34
N LEU A 405 2.23 14.33 -23.00
CA LEU A 405 1.91 14.82 -24.34
C LEU A 405 2.98 14.29 -25.30
N GLN A 406 2.67 14.25 -26.60
CA GLN A 406 3.70 13.92 -27.58
C GLN A 406 4.86 14.89 -27.44
N GLN A 407 6.07 14.33 -27.28
CA GLN A 407 7.33 15.05 -27.17
C GLN A 407 7.52 15.88 -25.90
N VAL A 408 6.54 15.90 -24.99
CA VAL A 408 6.60 16.63 -23.72
C VAL A 408 6.03 15.77 -22.60
N TRP A 409 6.89 15.34 -21.69
CA TRP A 409 6.47 14.68 -20.45
C TRP A 409 6.78 15.60 -19.28
N GLN A 410 5.81 15.77 -18.40
CA GLN A 410 5.97 16.59 -17.20
C GLN A 410 5.45 15.84 -15.99
N ASP A 411 6.27 15.82 -14.95
CA ASP A 411 5.99 15.15 -13.69
C ASP A 411 6.25 16.13 -12.56
N THR A 412 5.21 16.38 -11.77
CA THR A 412 5.23 17.43 -10.76
C THR A 412 4.72 16.88 -9.44
N VAL A 413 5.49 17.08 -8.37
CA VAL A 413 4.98 16.90 -7.00
C VAL A 413 4.12 18.13 -6.65
N MET A 414 2.85 17.90 -6.32
CA MET A 414 1.86 18.95 -6.07
C MET A 414 2.03 19.61 -4.69
N GLU A 415 2.64 18.91 -3.73
CA GLU A 415 3.00 19.50 -2.45
C GLU A 415 4.28 20.34 -2.58
N PRO A 416 4.40 21.51 -1.93
CA PRO A 416 5.60 22.35 -2.03
C PRO A 416 6.82 21.74 -1.32
N TYR A 417 6.60 20.86 -0.34
CA TYR A 417 7.64 20.19 0.44
C TYR A 417 7.30 18.72 0.65
N TRP A 418 8.14 17.83 0.14
CA TRP A 418 7.98 16.38 0.28
C TRP A 418 8.79 15.79 1.45
N ASP A 419 8.37 14.62 1.92
CA ASP A 419 9.00 13.81 2.97
C ASP A 419 9.98 12.75 2.43
N ARG A 420 10.07 12.60 1.11
CA ARG A 420 10.94 11.61 0.44
C ARG A 420 12.43 11.88 0.60
N VAL A 421 12.78 13.16 0.73
CA VAL A 421 14.15 13.61 0.97
C VAL A 421 14.13 14.56 2.15
N VAL A 422 14.81 14.17 3.22
CA VAL A 422 14.81 14.91 4.49
C VAL A 422 16.21 15.05 5.05
N THR A 423 16.42 16.09 5.86
CA THR A 423 17.62 16.23 6.68
C THR A 423 17.26 16.17 8.15
N ASN A 424 17.93 15.29 8.89
CA ASN A 424 17.72 15.12 10.33
C ASN A 424 18.63 16.07 11.12
N TYR A 425 18.07 16.71 12.15
CA TYR A 425 18.81 17.57 13.07
C TYR A 425 18.40 17.28 14.51
N SER A 426 19.31 17.50 15.46
CA SER A 426 18.98 17.52 16.88
C SER A 426 19.44 18.84 17.50
N VAL A 427 18.56 19.47 18.28
CA VAL A 427 18.88 20.68 19.04
C VAL A 427 18.49 20.47 20.50
N ASN A 428 19.37 20.88 21.40
CA ASN A 428 19.14 20.82 22.85
C ASN A 428 18.76 22.18 23.38
N GLY A 429 17.65 22.27 24.10
CA GLY A 429 17.20 23.53 24.70
C GLY A 429 15.84 23.44 25.35
N ALA A 430 15.45 24.54 26.01
CA ALA A 430 14.06 24.78 26.35
C ALA A 430 13.31 25.26 25.10
N VAL A 431 12.03 24.90 25.01
CA VAL A 431 11.21 25.05 23.80
C VAL A 431 9.93 25.82 24.11
N ILE A 432 9.67 26.84 23.32
CA ILE A 432 8.37 27.51 23.22
C ILE A 432 7.95 27.53 21.75
N ALA A 433 6.65 27.68 21.49
CA ALA A 433 6.15 27.80 20.13
C ALA A 433 4.91 28.70 20.04
N GLU A 434 4.58 29.11 18.83
CA GLU A 434 3.40 29.92 18.51
C GLU A 434 2.81 29.42 17.19
N THR A 435 1.49 29.29 17.10
CA THR A 435 0.85 29.04 15.79
C THR A 435 0.27 30.32 15.21
N PHE A 436 0.34 30.49 13.90
CA PHE A 436 -0.20 31.67 13.24
C PHE A 436 -0.90 31.32 11.92
N PRO A 437 -1.98 32.05 11.56
CA PRO A 437 -2.68 31.84 10.30
C PRO A 437 -1.94 32.56 9.17
N ASN A 438 -1.75 31.86 8.05
CA ASN A 438 -1.33 32.43 6.78
C ASN A 438 -2.53 32.47 5.83
N SER A 439 -3.07 33.66 5.59
CA SER A 439 -4.33 33.83 4.83
C SER A 439 -4.19 33.65 3.32
N GLN A 440 -2.98 33.84 2.79
CA GLN A 440 -2.68 33.81 1.36
C GLN A 440 -1.25 33.29 1.12
N ASP A 441 -1.03 32.76 -0.07
CA ASP A 441 0.26 32.21 -0.48
C ASP A 441 1.36 33.28 -0.50
N GLY A 442 2.58 32.89 -0.20
CA GLY A 442 3.74 33.76 -0.34
C GLY A 442 5.02 33.16 0.20
N TRP A 443 6.11 33.88 -0.01
CA TRP A 443 7.45 33.46 0.41
C TRP A 443 7.86 34.16 1.69
N LEU A 444 7.97 33.44 2.81
CA LEU A 444 8.52 33.94 4.07
C LEU A 444 10.03 34.13 3.93
N CYS A 445 10.53 35.34 4.18
CA CYS A 445 11.96 35.65 4.08
C CYS A 445 12.64 35.84 5.45
N HIS A 446 11.92 36.38 6.43
CA HIS A 446 12.41 36.49 7.80
C HIS A 446 11.29 36.67 8.82
N ILE A 447 11.62 36.38 10.08
CA ILE A 447 10.77 36.68 11.23
C ILE A 447 11.52 37.59 12.19
N ASN A 448 10.82 38.58 12.72
CA ASN A 448 11.30 39.35 13.85
C ASN A 448 10.72 38.75 15.14
N LEU A 449 11.59 38.49 16.12
CA LEU A 449 11.19 38.16 17.50
C LEU A 449 11.60 39.30 18.44
N PHE A 450 10.79 39.57 19.45
CA PHE A 450 11.02 40.67 20.39
C PHE A 450 11.43 40.11 21.76
N PHE A 451 12.69 40.30 22.13
CA PHE A 451 13.22 39.86 23.41
C PHE A 451 13.10 40.96 24.47
N SER A 452 12.60 40.65 25.66
CA SER A 452 12.59 41.59 26.80
C SER A 452 13.92 41.59 27.54
N ARG A 453 14.63 40.45 27.55
CA ARG A 453 15.95 40.27 28.15
C ARG A 453 16.76 39.26 27.34
N VAL A 454 18.05 39.54 27.19
CA VAL A 454 19.00 38.69 26.47
C VAL A 454 20.10 38.25 27.44
N ALA A 455 20.31 36.94 27.55
CA ALA A 455 21.42 36.37 28.31
C ALA A 455 22.75 36.48 27.55
N ALA A 456 23.87 36.42 28.29
CA ALA A 456 25.21 36.53 27.69
C ALA A 456 25.59 35.34 26.78
N THR A 457 24.95 34.17 26.96
CA THR A 457 25.21 32.94 26.21
C THR A 457 23.91 32.21 25.90
N GLY A 458 23.98 31.24 24.98
CA GLY A 458 22.87 30.40 24.56
C GLY A 458 22.28 30.89 23.23
N ASP A 459 22.61 30.22 22.15
CA ASP A 459 22.10 30.59 20.83
C ASP A 459 20.60 30.33 20.74
N VAL A 460 19.91 31.08 19.88
CA VAL A 460 18.48 30.91 19.65
C VAL A 460 18.28 30.34 18.25
N THR A 461 17.59 29.20 18.18
CA THR A 461 17.15 28.58 16.94
C THR A 461 15.65 28.81 16.77
N VAL A 462 15.26 29.33 15.61
CA VAL A 462 13.87 29.50 15.20
C VAL A 462 13.58 28.57 14.04
N LEU A 463 12.48 27.82 14.15
CA LEU A 463 11.99 26.90 13.12
C LEU A 463 10.60 27.31 12.66
N ILE A 464 10.30 27.00 11.40
CA ILE A 464 8.95 27.04 10.85
C ILE A 464 8.53 25.63 10.51
N CYS A 465 7.33 25.25 10.91
CA CYS A 465 6.81 23.90 10.77
C CYS A 465 5.34 23.85 10.36
N GLN A 466 4.94 22.72 9.80
CA GLN A 466 3.54 22.36 9.67
C GLN A 466 2.96 21.93 11.02
N LEU A 467 1.64 21.88 11.11
CA LEU A 467 0.93 21.47 12.32
C LEU A 467 0.45 20.02 12.21
N THR A 468 0.41 19.34 13.35
CA THR A 468 -0.27 18.05 13.53
C THR A 468 -1.23 18.19 14.71
N ASN A 469 -2.51 17.92 14.51
CA ASN A 469 -3.57 18.16 15.51
C ASN A 469 -3.53 19.59 16.09
N GLU A 470 -3.41 20.59 15.21
CA GLU A 470 -3.34 22.03 15.55
C GLU A 470 -2.11 22.45 16.38
N SER A 471 -1.20 21.54 16.69
CA SER A 471 0.03 21.82 17.42
C SER A 471 1.25 21.82 16.49
N PRO A 472 2.28 22.64 16.75
CA PRO A 472 3.54 22.63 15.99
C PRO A 472 4.19 21.23 15.94
N ASP A 473 4.64 20.79 14.77
CA ASP A 473 5.22 19.45 14.58
C ASP A 473 6.72 19.52 14.24
N PRO A 474 7.62 19.09 15.15
CA PRO A 474 9.07 19.11 14.94
C PRO A 474 9.54 18.11 13.87
N SER A 475 8.69 17.15 13.48
CA SER A 475 8.96 16.21 12.40
C SER A 475 8.60 16.77 11.02
N LYS A 476 8.04 17.98 10.94
CA LYS A 476 7.61 18.63 9.69
C LYS A 476 8.16 20.05 9.58
N ILE A 477 9.47 20.21 9.77
CA ILE A 477 10.15 21.50 9.63
C ILE A 477 10.30 21.87 8.15
N ILE A 478 10.01 23.12 7.80
CA ILE A 478 10.15 23.67 6.44
C ILE A 478 11.20 24.79 6.37
N ALA A 479 11.49 25.47 7.48
CA ALA A 479 12.55 26.48 7.54
C ALA A 479 13.25 26.51 8.90
N ARG A 480 14.52 26.93 8.92
CA ARG A 480 15.34 27.06 10.12
C ARG A 480 16.27 28.27 10.03
N SER A 481 16.46 28.95 11.16
CA SER A 481 17.45 30.01 11.34
C SER A 481 18.04 29.90 12.74
N THR A 482 19.31 30.26 12.93
CA THR A 482 19.95 30.26 14.24
C THR A 482 20.83 31.49 14.37
N LEU A 483 20.69 32.21 15.48
CA LEU A 483 21.50 33.38 15.78
C LEU A 483 22.25 33.20 17.11
N PRO A 484 23.52 33.64 17.17
CA PRO A 484 24.25 33.64 18.42
C PRO A 484 23.68 34.66 19.40
N ALA A 485 23.82 34.39 20.71
CA ALA A 485 23.28 35.26 21.77
C ALA A 485 23.66 36.75 21.60
N GLY A 486 24.91 37.04 21.19
CA GLY A 486 25.39 38.40 20.96
C GLY A 486 24.75 39.15 19.78
N SER A 487 23.97 38.47 18.93
CA SER A 487 23.21 39.09 17.83
C SER A 487 21.76 39.41 18.20
N LEU A 488 21.30 38.99 19.38
CA LEU A 488 19.94 39.25 19.85
C LEU A 488 19.83 40.69 20.38
N LYS A 489 18.66 41.30 20.13
CA LYS A 489 18.38 42.69 20.53
C LYS A 489 17.22 42.71 21.52
N THR A 490 17.39 43.50 22.57
CA THR A 490 16.31 43.80 23.50
C THR A 490 15.35 44.81 22.89
N ALA A 491 14.06 44.49 22.92
CA ALA A 491 12.97 45.36 22.52
C ALA A 491 12.26 45.94 23.74
N THR A 492 11.76 47.17 23.63
CA THR A 492 10.90 47.80 24.63
C THR A 492 9.75 48.53 23.95
N ALA A 493 8.70 48.88 24.69
CA ALA A 493 7.57 49.65 24.14
C ALA A 493 8.01 51.00 23.50
N ALA A 494 9.07 51.62 24.01
CA ALA A 494 9.63 52.87 23.45
C ALA A 494 10.53 52.64 22.24
N ASN A 495 11.09 51.44 22.09
CA ASN A 495 11.94 51.05 20.97
C ASN A 495 11.64 49.60 20.56
N PRO A 496 10.58 49.37 19.77
CA PRO A 496 10.14 48.03 19.35
C PRO A 496 11.04 47.51 18.23
N THR A 497 12.34 47.35 18.50
CA THR A 497 13.28 46.80 17.53
C THR A 497 13.32 45.28 17.65
N GLY A 498 12.80 44.59 16.63
CA GLY A 498 12.84 43.13 16.56
C GLY A 498 14.24 42.58 16.24
N THR A 499 14.49 41.36 16.71
CA THR A 499 15.65 40.55 16.29
C THR A 499 15.26 39.74 15.04
N THR A 500 15.94 39.99 13.93
CA THR A 500 15.60 39.41 12.62
C THR A 500 16.27 38.06 12.39
N PHE A 501 15.48 36.99 12.37
CA PHE A 501 15.87 35.65 11.94
C PHE A 501 15.60 35.51 10.45
N ARG A 502 16.66 35.42 9.65
CA ARG A 502 16.56 35.26 8.19
C ARG A 502 16.47 33.78 7.82
N PHE A 503 15.58 33.47 6.90
CA PHE A 503 15.45 32.15 6.31
C PHE A 503 15.88 32.22 4.84
N GLN A 504 16.25 31.08 4.28
CA GLN A 504 16.07 30.91 2.84
C GLN A 504 14.58 31.16 2.54
N PRO A 505 14.23 31.98 1.53
CA PRO A 505 12.84 32.22 1.19
C PRO A 505 12.05 30.91 1.12
N THR A 506 11.05 30.79 2.00
CA THR A 506 10.30 29.55 2.23
C THR A 506 8.86 29.79 1.83
N PHE A 507 8.32 28.98 0.94
CA PHE A 507 6.94 29.10 0.49
C PHE A 507 5.98 28.68 1.61
N LEU A 508 5.03 29.55 1.95
CA LEU A 508 3.92 29.23 2.82
C LEU A 508 2.64 29.36 2.00
N GLY A 509 1.98 28.24 1.72
CA GLY A 509 0.63 28.23 1.16
C GLY A 509 -0.40 28.68 2.21
N LYS A 510 -1.61 29.03 1.79
CA LYS A 510 -2.73 29.34 2.69
C LYS A 510 -2.95 28.21 3.71
N GLY A 511 -3.00 28.55 5.00
CA GLY A 511 -3.14 27.56 6.08
C GLY A 511 -2.72 28.12 7.43
N ARG A 512 -2.29 27.25 8.34
CA ARG A 512 -1.74 27.62 9.65
C ARG A 512 -0.38 26.95 9.84
N TYR A 513 0.58 27.68 10.40
CA TYR A 513 1.96 27.23 10.61
C TYR A 513 2.40 27.47 12.05
N GLY A 514 3.43 26.76 12.47
CA GLY A 514 4.04 26.91 13.79
C GLY A 514 5.42 27.56 13.71
N ILE A 515 5.69 28.50 14.62
CA ILE A 515 7.03 29.01 14.94
C ILE A 515 7.49 28.26 16.17
N ILE A 516 8.60 27.55 16.11
CA ILE A 516 9.23 26.92 17.28
C ILE A 516 10.51 27.69 17.60
N VAL A 517 10.67 28.10 18.85
CA VAL A 517 11.85 28.81 19.35
C VAL A 517 12.53 27.93 20.40
N MET A 518 13.82 27.70 20.22
CA MET A 518 14.61 26.86 21.11
C MET A 518 15.90 27.56 21.51
N THR A 519 16.27 27.41 22.77
CA THR A 519 17.54 27.93 23.27
C THR A 519 17.95 27.24 24.56
N ALA A 520 19.26 27.19 24.82
CA ALA A 520 19.82 26.84 26.12
C ALA A 520 20.06 28.07 27.02
N GLY A 521 19.93 29.28 26.47
CA GLY A 521 20.16 30.54 27.18
C GLY A 521 18.92 31.01 27.95
N ASN A 522 19.13 31.72 29.06
CA ASN A 522 18.05 32.30 29.86
C ASN A 522 17.53 33.61 29.24
N HIS A 523 17.03 33.54 28.00
CA HIS A 523 16.43 34.65 27.27
C HIS A 523 14.95 34.81 27.63
N TYR A 524 14.46 36.04 27.50
CA TYR A 524 13.06 36.38 27.73
C TYR A 524 12.45 37.00 26.47
N VAL A 525 11.24 36.57 26.13
CA VAL A 525 10.46 37.10 25.00
C VAL A 525 9.23 37.85 25.49
N TRP A 526 8.81 38.85 24.74
CA TRP A 526 7.55 39.55 24.98
C TRP A 526 6.36 38.68 24.53
N ARG A 527 5.29 38.74 25.32
CA ARG A 527 3.98 38.14 25.05
C ARG A 527 2.90 39.21 25.08
N LEU A 528 1.83 38.96 24.35
CA LEU A 528 0.60 39.75 24.37
C LEU A 528 -0.42 39.08 25.29
N LYS A 529 -1.20 39.90 26.02
CA LYS A 529 -2.29 39.44 26.91
C LYS A 529 -3.58 40.22 26.65
N ASN A 530 -4.71 39.52 26.76
CA ASN A 530 -6.08 40.03 26.71
C ASN A 530 -6.47 40.78 25.41
N THR A 531 -7.35 40.16 24.60
CA THR A 531 -8.11 40.74 23.46
C THR A 531 -7.34 41.31 22.26
N ASN A 532 -6.01 41.42 22.32
CA ASN A 532 -5.16 41.85 21.20
C ASN A 532 -4.59 40.69 20.36
N TYR A 533 -5.18 39.49 20.44
CA TYR A 533 -4.64 38.28 19.82
C TYR A 533 -4.84 38.27 18.30
N ILE A 534 -3.83 37.78 17.58
CA ILE A 534 -3.90 37.57 16.14
C ILE A 534 -4.11 36.08 15.89
N ALA A 535 -5.34 35.59 16.13
CA ALA A 535 -5.80 34.25 15.76
C ALA A 535 -4.72 33.14 15.86
N GLY A 536 -3.92 33.14 16.93
CA GLY A 536 -2.79 32.26 17.20
C GLY A 536 -3.01 31.41 18.43
N THR A 537 -1.98 30.70 18.88
CA THR A 537 -1.98 30.00 20.17
C THR A 537 -0.53 29.82 20.57
N PHE A 538 -0.18 30.31 21.76
CA PHE A 538 1.12 30.10 22.36
C PHE A 538 1.22 28.70 22.95
N PHE A 539 2.37 28.07 22.80
CA PHE A 539 2.65 26.73 23.31
C PHE A 539 3.95 26.72 24.10
N TYR A 540 3.97 25.93 25.15
CA TYR A 540 5.17 25.63 25.93
C TYR A 540 5.27 24.13 26.19
N SER A 541 6.49 23.63 26.40
CA SER A 541 6.72 22.21 26.69
C SER A 541 6.63 21.93 28.19
N THR A 542 5.87 20.90 28.57
CA THR A 542 5.73 20.40 29.95
C THR A 542 6.16 18.94 30.04
N ASP A 543 6.41 18.46 31.26
CA ASP A 543 6.97 17.14 31.55
C ASP A 543 6.15 15.99 30.91
N GLY A 544 6.61 15.48 29.76
CA GLY A 544 6.00 14.37 29.02
C GLY A 544 5.07 14.73 27.85
N HIS A 545 4.71 16.00 27.66
CA HIS A 545 3.89 16.45 26.51
C HIS A 545 4.63 17.50 25.67
N TRP A 546 4.69 17.26 24.36
CA TRP A 546 5.51 18.04 23.43
C TRP A 546 5.13 19.53 23.35
N PHE A 547 3.82 19.83 23.37
CA PHE A 547 3.30 21.19 23.43
C PHE A 547 1.96 21.24 24.19
N GLN A 548 1.84 22.13 25.18
CA GLN A 548 0.59 22.50 25.84
C GLN A 548 0.21 23.93 25.43
N GLY A 549 -0.98 24.11 24.86
CA GLY A 549 -1.44 25.40 24.35
C GLY A 549 -2.06 26.29 25.44
N ASP A 550 -1.72 27.58 25.40
CA ASP A 550 -2.37 28.65 26.14
C ASP A 550 -3.12 29.56 25.16
N LEU A 551 -4.45 29.60 25.30
CA LEU A 551 -5.32 30.40 24.44
C LEU A 551 -5.42 31.87 24.89
N THR A 552 -4.74 32.25 25.97
CA THR A 552 -4.81 33.58 26.58
C THR A 552 -3.53 34.40 26.40
N GLU A 553 -2.56 33.86 25.67
CA GLU A 553 -1.29 34.51 25.41
C GLU A 553 -0.86 34.25 23.96
N ASP A 554 -0.25 35.25 23.32
CA ASP A 554 0.41 35.11 22.02
C ASP A 554 1.86 35.58 22.13
N LEU A 555 2.77 34.99 21.35
CA LEU A 555 4.14 35.48 21.18
C LEU A 555 4.16 36.80 20.39
N ALA A 556 5.02 37.75 20.82
CA ALA A 556 5.29 38.95 20.03
C ALA A 556 6.23 38.63 18.85
N PHE A 557 5.73 38.75 17.61
CA PHE A 557 6.52 38.52 16.39
C PHE A 557 6.02 39.30 15.18
N GLU A 558 6.87 39.43 14.15
CA GLU A 558 6.45 39.86 12.81
C GLU A 558 6.97 38.89 11.76
N ALA A 559 6.12 38.51 10.81
CA ALA A 559 6.48 37.70 9.66
C ALA A 559 6.59 38.57 8.41
N TYR A 560 7.76 38.54 7.78
CA TYR A 560 8.05 39.25 6.54
C TYR A 560 8.02 38.29 5.37
N PHE A 561 7.32 38.72 4.33
CA PHE A 561 7.20 38.00 3.08
C PHE A 561 7.91 38.76 1.96
N CYS A 562 8.34 38.04 0.93
CA CYS A 562 8.89 38.64 -0.28
C CYS A 562 7.80 39.39 -1.03
N LYS A 563 8.10 40.65 -1.39
CA LYS A 563 7.35 41.44 -2.37
C LYS A 563 8.19 41.56 -3.64
N PHE A 564 7.73 41.00 -4.73
CA PHE A 564 8.46 40.89 -5.99
C PHE A 564 8.41 42.18 -6.80
N ARG A 565 9.54 42.52 -7.45
CA ARG A 565 9.69 43.77 -8.21
C ARG A 565 9.10 43.71 -9.62
N SER A 566 8.93 42.51 -10.17
CA SER A 566 8.37 42.29 -11.51
C SER A 566 7.45 41.07 -11.53
N ASN A 567 6.37 41.16 -12.31
CA ASN A 567 5.43 40.06 -12.53
C ASN A 567 5.95 39.03 -13.53
N LEU A 568 6.84 39.43 -14.44
CA LEU A 568 7.47 38.55 -15.42
C LEU A 568 8.98 38.76 -15.40
N THR A 569 9.74 37.70 -15.15
CA THR A 569 11.19 37.73 -15.08
C THR A 569 11.77 36.63 -15.95
N LYS A 570 12.67 36.99 -16.87
CA LYS A 570 13.33 36.04 -17.78
C LYS A 570 14.81 35.99 -17.45
N VAL A 571 15.30 34.82 -17.07
CA VAL A 571 16.63 34.66 -16.47
C VAL A 571 17.45 33.71 -17.32
N GLN A 572 18.63 34.15 -17.75
CA GLN A 572 19.49 33.31 -18.58
C GLN A 572 20.22 32.27 -17.72
N LEU A 573 20.15 31.03 -18.19
CA LEU A 573 20.81 29.90 -17.60
C LEU A 573 22.02 29.52 -18.47
N ASN A 574 22.91 28.70 -17.92
CA ASN A 574 24.01 28.12 -18.69
C ASN A 574 23.44 27.41 -19.93
N PRO A 575 24.02 27.63 -21.13
CA PRO A 575 23.53 27.04 -22.36
C PRO A 575 23.61 25.52 -22.27
N VAL A 576 22.64 24.86 -22.89
CA VAL A 576 22.64 23.40 -22.99
C VAL A 576 23.41 22.99 -24.24
N GLN A 577 24.20 21.91 -24.13
CA GLN A 577 25.09 21.46 -25.20
C GLN A 577 25.13 19.96 -25.29
N LEU A 578 25.38 19.43 -26.49
CA LEU A 578 25.71 18.02 -26.71
C LEU A 578 26.58 17.89 -27.95
N GLN A 579 27.72 17.23 -27.81
CA GLN A 579 28.57 16.93 -28.96
C GLN A 579 27.79 16.04 -29.94
N ASN A 580 27.83 16.40 -31.22
CA ASN A 580 27.07 15.74 -32.28
C ASN A 580 25.54 15.87 -32.17
N GLY A 581 25.07 16.92 -31.48
CA GLY A 581 23.72 17.47 -31.59
C GLY A 581 22.68 16.91 -30.63
N ILE A 582 21.76 17.79 -30.21
CA ILE A 582 20.72 17.54 -29.20
C ILE A 582 19.43 17.05 -29.87
N ALA A 583 18.80 16.01 -29.31
CA ALA A 583 17.47 15.52 -29.73
C ALA A 583 16.43 15.52 -28.59
N ALA A 584 16.90 15.58 -27.34
CA ALA A 584 16.10 15.60 -26.13
C ALA A 584 16.80 16.39 -25.01
N ILE A 585 15.99 16.98 -24.13
CA ILE A 585 16.39 17.73 -22.95
C ILE A 585 15.53 17.26 -21.78
N ASP A 586 16.17 16.83 -20.71
CA ASP A 586 15.55 16.48 -19.43
C ASP A 586 15.98 17.48 -18.36
N ILE A 587 15.01 18.09 -17.70
CA ILE A 587 15.24 19.07 -16.64
C ILE A 587 14.64 18.49 -15.37
N ASN A 588 15.49 18.07 -14.43
CA ASN A 588 15.07 17.64 -13.10
C ASN A 588 15.47 18.73 -12.11
N ALA A 589 14.50 19.56 -11.74
CA ALA A 589 14.71 20.73 -10.93
C ALA A 589 13.87 20.70 -9.65
N ASP A 590 14.46 21.18 -8.54
CA ASP A 590 13.66 21.53 -7.37
C ASP A 590 12.87 22.79 -7.76
N THR A 591 11.55 22.75 -7.67
CA THR A 591 10.68 23.88 -8.05
C THR A 591 9.47 23.95 -7.14
N ILE A 592 9.01 25.17 -6.89
CA ILE A 592 7.67 25.42 -6.34
C ILE A 592 6.99 26.38 -7.29
N VAL A 593 5.85 25.96 -7.83
CA VAL A 593 5.02 26.77 -8.73
C VAL A 593 3.67 26.97 -8.03
N PRO A 594 3.49 28.06 -7.27
CA PRO A 594 2.23 28.33 -6.58
C PRO A 594 1.07 28.50 -7.55
N ASP A 595 -0.14 28.28 -7.05
CA ASP A 595 -1.37 28.44 -7.84
C ASP A 595 -1.48 29.86 -8.43
N GLY A 596 -1.84 29.94 -9.70
CA GLY A 596 -1.92 31.21 -10.44
C GLY A 596 -0.58 31.79 -10.89
N THR A 597 0.53 31.08 -10.70
CA THR A 597 1.85 31.40 -11.26
C THR A 597 2.27 30.37 -12.31
N SER A 598 3.29 30.67 -13.11
CA SER A 598 3.85 29.71 -14.07
C SER A 598 5.36 29.84 -14.21
N LEU A 599 6.01 28.68 -14.31
CA LEU A 599 7.44 28.53 -14.60
C LEU A 599 7.57 27.68 -15.85
N TRP A 600 8.28 28.19 -16.85
CA TRP A 600 8.63 27.41 -18.04
C TRP A 600 10.04 27.72 -18.51
N TYR A 601 10.55 26.82 -19.33
CA TYR A 601 11.90 26.92 -19.90
C TYR A 601 11.81 27.23 -21.38
N GLU A 602 12.78 28.00 -21.87
CA GLU A 602 12.88 28.33 -23.28
C GLU A 602 14.31 28.12 -23.78
N VAL A 603 14.43 27.67 -25.02
CA VAL A 603 15.69 27.60 -25.75
C VAL A 603 15.66 28.54 -26.96
N GLN A 604 16.83 28.99 -27.40
CA GLN A 604 16.94 29.81 -28.60
C GLN A 604 17.46 28.99 -29.78
N LYS A 605 16.78 29.07 -30.92
CA LYS A 605 17.25 28.55 -32.21
C LYS A 605 17.04 29.60 -33.30
N ASP A 606 18.05 29.81 -34.14
CA ASP A 606 17.99 30.79 -35.24
C ASP A 606 17.53 32.19 -34.81
N GLY A 607 17.91 32.60 -33.59
CA GLY A 607 17.53 33.88 -32.98
C GLY A 607 16.14 33.92 -32.34
N VAL A 608 15.30 32.90 -32.52
CA VAL A 608 13.95 32.81 -31.97
C VAL A 608 13.94 31.99 -30.68
N TRP A 609 13.31 32.52 -29.63
CA TRP A 609 13.09 31.79 -28.38
C TRP A 609 11.83 30.93 -28.50
N ALA A 610 11.97 29.64 -28.27
CA ALA A 610 10.88 28.67 -28.26
C ALA A 610 10.71 28.09 -26.85
N ALA A 611 9.47 28.04 -26.38
CA ALA A 611 9.15 27.41 -25.11
C ALA A 611 9.23 25.88 -25.23
N LEU A 612 9.80 25.25 -24.21
CA LEU A 612 9.82 23.80 -24.04
C LEU A 612 8.47 23.32 -23.47
N THR A 613 7.39 23.64 -24.18
CA THR A 613 6.01 23.33 -23.82
C THR A 613 5.34 22.54 -24.95
N GLY A 614 4.20 21.91 -24.66
CA GLY A 614 3.46 21.06 -25.61
C GLY A 614 2.90 21.77 -26.85
N GLU A 615 3.04 23.10 -26.96
CA GLU A 615 2.51 23.88 -28.08
C GLU A 615 3.45 23.92 -29.31
N GLY A 616 4.72 23.53 -29.15
CA GLY A 616 5.73 23.51 -30.22
C GLY A 616 6.11 22.09 -30.66
N GLN A 617 6.14 21.83 -31.97
CA GLN A 617 6.62 20.56 -32.54
C GLN A 617 8.12 20.40 -32.27
N ALA A 618 8.52 19.52 -31.33
CA ALA A 618 9.91 19.31 -30.92
C ALA A 618 10.83 18.88 -32.06
N ALA A 619 10.28 18.15 -33.05
CA ALA A 619 10.99 17.79 -34.26
C ALA A 619 11.48 19.02 -35.04
N SER A 620 10.72 20.12 -35.05
CA SER A 620 11.12 21.36 -35.73
C SER A 620 12.20 22.12 -34.95
N LEU A 621 12.13 22.09 -33.62
CA LEU A 621 13.12 22.71 -32.74
C LEU A 621 14.47 22.00 -32.82
N PHE A 622 14.50 20.66 -32.79
CA PHE A 622 15.75 19.89 -32.87
C PHE A 622 16.16 19.48 -34.30
N ALA A 623 15.42 19.90 -35.33
CA ALA A 623 15.82 19.70 -36.72
C ALA A 623 17.24 20.23 -36.96
N GLY A 624 18.09 19.41 -37.59
CA GLY A 624 19.51 19.71 -37.81
C GLY A 624 20.43 19.37 -36.64
N LEU A 625 19.90 18.81 -35.54
CA LEU A 625 20.65 18.35 -34.36
C LEU A 625 21.60 19.44 -33.83
N PRO A 626 21.08 20.57 -33.33
CA PRO A 626 21.91 21.69 -32.88
C PRO A 626 22.82 21.24 -31.72
N PRO A 627 24.14 21.53 -31.76
CA PRO A 627 25.08 21.10 -30.73
C PRO A 627 25.04 21.98 -29.47
N LEU A 628 24.50 23.20 -29.57
CA LEU A 628 24.38 24.15 -28.47
C LEU A 628 23.10 24.97 -28.63
N LEU A 629 22.37 25.15 -27.54
CA LEU A 629 21.17 25.98 -27.48
C LEU A 629 21.27 26.92 -26.26
N PRO A 630 21.22 28.24 -26.46
CA PRO A 630 21.03 29.18 -25.36
C PRO A 630 19.75 28.84 -24.59
N PHE A 631 19.80 28.97 -23.26
CA PHE A 631 18.76 28.45 -22.37
C PHE A 631 18.34 29.50 -21.34
N ARG A 632 17.04 29.57 -21.03
CA ARG A 632 16.51 30.49 -20.02
C ARG A 632 15.30 29.93 -19.30
N ALA A 633 15.08 30.39 -18.07
CA ALA A 633 13.85 30.18 -17.32
C ALA A 633 13.00 31.46 -17.32
N CYS A 634 11.69 31.30 -17.46
CA CYS A 634 10.71 32.36 -17.44
C CYS A 634 9.80 32.19 -16.21
N PHE A 635 9.83 33.18 -15.32
CA PHE A 635 9.01 33.25 -14.11
C PHE A 635 7.86 34.21 -14.35
N GLN A 636 6.62 33.75 -14.19
CA GLN A 636 5.44 34.58 -14.26
C GLN A 636 4.61 34.41 -12.98
N GLY A 637 4.22 35.54 -12.40
CA GLY A 637 3.43 35.57 -11.16
C GLY A 637 2.92 36.98 -10.88
N SER A 638 2.76 37.29 -9.60
CA SER A 638 2.32 38.60 -9.10
C SER A 638 3.41 39.26 -8.24
N ASP A 639 3.08 40.41 -7.66
CA ASP A 639 3.95 41.10 -6.69
C ASP A 639 4.03 40.35 -5.34
N SER A 640 3.06 39.47 -5.06
CA SER A 640 2.89 38.81 -3.77
C SER A 640 3.35 37.34 -3.78
N THR A 641 3.37 36.73 -4.97
CA THR A 641 3.71 35.32 -5.17
C THR A 641 4.36 35.12 -6.54
N GLN A 642 5.48 34.39 -6.57
CA GLN A 642 6.22 34.01 -7.77
C GLN A 642 6.64 32.53 -7.68
N PRO A 643 6.97 31.86 -8.80
CA PRO A 643 7.58 30.54 -8.76
C PRO A 643 9.05 30.62 -8.31
N ALA A 644 9.57 29.52 -7.78
CA ALA A 644 10.98 29.35 -7.45
C ALA A 644 11.62 28.22 -8.25
N LEU A 645 12.93 28.36 -8.46
CA LEU A 645 13.75 27.37 -9.16
C LEU A 645 15.02 27.08 -8.37
N GLY A 646 15.31 25.80 -8.14
CA GLY A 646 16.59 25.33 -7.67
C GLY A 646 17.66 25.46 -8.76
N VAL A 647 18.89 25.76 -8.37
CA VAL A 647 20.07 25.79 -9.24
C VAL A 647 21.22 24.97 -8.60
N SER A 648 22.34 24.84 -9.28
CA SER A 648 23.52 24.06 -8.87
C SER A 648 23.16 22.65 -8.39
N SER A 649 23.43 22.31 -7.13
CA SER A 649 23.14 20.99 -6.54
C SER A 649 21.66 20.63 -6.55
N ASN A 650 20.77 21.63 -6.62
CA ASN A 650 19.32 21.46 -6.48
C ASN A 650 18.62 21.19 -7.81
N SER A 651 19.35 21.20 -8.94
CA SER A 651 18.78 21.00 -10.27
C SER A 651 19.81 20.47 -11.27
N ARG A 652 19.40 19.52 -12.10
CA ARG A 652 20.21 19.02 -13.22
C ARG A 652 19.47 19.16 -14.55
N VAL A 653 20.24 19.41 -15.60
CA VAL A 653 19.78 19.35 -16.98
C VAL A 653 20.62 18.32 -17.72
N THR A 654 19.95 17.37 -18.35
CA THR A 654 20.56 16.36 -19.20
C THR A 654 20.13 16.58 -20.63
N THR A 655 21.08 16.74 -21.53
CA THR A 655 20.83 16.70 -22.97
C THR A 655 21.31 15.38 -23.52
N TRP A 656 20.54 14.79 -24.42
CA TRP A 656 20.92 13.52 -25.01
C TRP A 656 20.37 13.37 -26.42
N ARG A 657 20.89 12.35 -27.10
CA ARG A 657 20.40 11.90 -28.40
C ARG A 657 20.21 10.40 -28.37
N PRO A 658 19.10 9.86 -28.90
CA PRO A 658 18.92 8.42 -28.98
C PRO A 658 19.93 7.83 -29.97
N ARG A 659 20.25 6.55 -29.79
CA ARG A 659 20.93 5.75 -30.80
C ARG A 659 20.00 5.51 -31.98
N SER A 660 20.60 5.15 -33.10
CA SER A 660 19.89 4.61 -34.27
C SER A 660 19.59 3.11 -34.12
N ASP A 661 20.04 2.47 -33.05
CA ASP A 661 19.90 1.05 -32.77
C ASP A 661 19.54 0.76 -31.30
N PHE A 662 18.76 -0.28 -31.06
CA PHE A 662 18.56 -0.85 -29.72
C PHE A 662 18.65 -2.37 -29.75
N ARG A 663 19.02 -2.96 -28.60
CA ARG A 663 19.00 -4.40 -28.34
C ARG A 663 18.47 -4.65 -26.94
N HIS A 664 17.30 -5.24 -26.84
CA HIS A 664 16.69 -5.67 -25.59
C HIS A 664 16.89 -7.16 -25.40
N ILE A 665 17.23 -7.55 -24.16
CA ILE A 665 17.38 -8.95 -23.75
C ILE A 665 16.36 -9.23 -22.65
N SER A 666 15.50 -10.22 -22.86
CA SER A 666 14.55 -10.61 -21.83
C SER A 666 15.19 -11.40 -20.70
N ALA A 667 14.56 -11.36 -19.52
CA ALA A 667 14.81 -12.33 -18.46
C ALA A 667 14.60 -13.78 -18.94
N VAL A 668 15.20 -14.76 -18.23
CA VAL A 668 15.02 -16.19 -18.55
C VAL A 668 13.56 -16.57 -18.37
N ARG A 669 12.99 -17.24 -19.38
CA ARG A 669 11.68 -17.90 -19.29
C ARG A 669 11.89 -19.40 -19.06
N GLY A 670 11.19 -19.94 -18.05
CA GLY A 670 11.19 -21.36 -17.70
C GLY A 670 9.76 -21.94 -17.78
N PRO A 671 9.34 -22.52 -18.92
CA PRO A 671 8.03 -23.16 -19.04
C PRO A 671 7.91 -24.41 -18.14
N MET A 672 6.68 -24.78 -17.73
CA MET A 672 6.42 -25.94 -16.85
C MET A 672 6.78 -27.30 -17.47
N SER A 673 6.75 -27.38 -18.79
CA SER A 673 7.08 -28.57 -19.55
C SER A 673 8.03 -28.20 -20.68
N THR A 674 8.70 -29.21 -21.24
CA THR A 674 9.49 -29.00 -22.45
C THR A 674 8.59 -28.47 -23.55
N ILE A 675 9.00 -27.41 -24.24
CA ILE A 675 8.28 -26.81 -25.36
C ILE A 675 9.06 -27.03 -26.66
N ASN A 676 8.39 -26.96 -27.81
CA ASN A 676 9.05 -27.03 -29.11
C ASN A 676 8.47 -26.05 -30.15
N LYS A 677 7.47 -25.24 -29.75
CA LYS A 677 6.88 -24.15 -30.52
C LYS A 677 6.58 -22.94 -29.63
N ILE A 678 6.87 -21.75 -30.14
CA ILE A 678 6.62 -20.46 -29.48
C ILE A 678 5.99 -19.52 -30.50
N THR A 679 4.92 -18.84 -30.12
CA THR A 679 4.33 -17.72 -30.84
C THR A 679 4.52 -16.45 -30.00
N LEU A 680 5.01 -15.39 -30.63
CA LEU A 680 5.37 -14.13 -30.00
C LEU A 680 4.72 -12.97 -30.75
N ASP A 681 4.01 -12.12 -30.01
CA ASP A 681 3.47 -10.87 -30.50
C ASP A 681 4.21 -9.70 -29.90
N VAL A 682 4.61 -8.77 -30.75
CA VAL A 682 5.33 -7.56 -30.36
C VAL A 682 4.63 -6.35 -30.95
N ARG A 683 4.09 -5.48 -30.09
CA ARG A 683 3.47 -4.21 -30.49
C ARG A 683 4.53 -3.11 -30.47
N LEU A 684 4.70 -2.44 -31.60
CA LEU A 684 5.57 -1.29 -31.77
C LEU A 684 4.73 -0.06 -32.05
N GLU A 685 5.00 1.03 -31.36
CA GLU A 685 4.25 2.28 -31.45
C GLU A 685 5.16 3.43 -31.92
N SER A 686 4.54 4.49 -32.45
CA SER A 686 5.25 5.57 -33.15
C SER A 686 6.09 5.06 -34.34
N TRP A 687 5.58 4.03 -35.01
CA TRP A 687 6.20 3.47 -36.20
C TRP A 687 5.89 4.35 -37.41
N ARG A 688 6.92 5.03 -37.91
CA ARG A 688 6.82 5.83 -39.13
C ARG A 688 6.45 4.95 -40.33
N ASP A 689 5.46 5.41 -41.09
CA ASP A 689 4.98 4.77 -42.33
C ASP A 689 4.48 3.32 -42.11
N ALA A 690 3.77 3.08 -41.00
CA ALA A 690 3.23 1.78 -40.60
C ALA A 690 2.37 1.10 -41.68
N ALA A 691 1.51 1.86 -42.36
CA ALA A 691 0.66 1.33 -43.42
C ALA A 691 1.46 0.84 -44.64
N ASP A 692 2.49 1.60 -45.04
CA ASP A 692 3.35 1.26 -46.18
C ASP A 692 4.24 0.04 -45.86
N TYR A 693 4.66 -0.08 -44.60
CA TYR A 693 5.45 -1.21 -44.13
C TYR A 693 4.74 -2.55 -44.31
N VAL A 694 3.49 -2.64 -43.84
CA VAL A 694 2.70 -3.88 -43.87
C VAL A 694 2.31 -4.27 -45.30
N ALA A 695 2.04 -3.29 -46.15
CA ALA A 695 1.69 -3.52 -47.56
C ALA A 695 2.85 -4.11 -48.38
N ALA A 696 4.11 -3.90 -47.98
CA ALA A 696 5.27 -4.31 -48.77
C ALA A 696 5.48 -5.83 -48.86
N SER A 697 4.81 -6.66 -48.04
CA SER A 697 4.86 -8.15 -48.00
C SER A 697 6.25 -8.82 -47.86
N ASN A 698 7.35 -8.06 -47.98
CA ASN A 698 8.71 -8.57 -48.16
C ASN A 698 9.76 -7.89 -47.27
N PHE A 699 9.36 -7.21 -46.17
CA PHE A 699 10.32 -6.62 -45.22
C PHE A 699 11.45 -5.83 -45.94
N SER A 700 11.05 -4.95 -46.87
CA SER A 700 11.93 -4.24 -47.82
C SER A 700 13.04 -3.43 -47.12
N SER A 701 14.21 -3.33 -47.77
CA SER A 701 15.36 -2.56 -47.31
C SER A 701 15.19 -1.04 -47.33
N ASN A 702 14.12 -0.52 -47.94
CA ASN A 702 13.86 0.93 -48.05
C ASN A 702 13.03 1.52 -46.89
N ASN A 703 12.81 0.76 -45.82
CA ASN A 703 12.01 1.20 -44.68
C ASN A 703 12.85 2.05 -43.71
N HIS A 704 12.24 3.12 -43.19
CA HIS A 704 12.84 4.01 -42.18
C HIS A 704 13.10 3.30 -40.85
N HIS A 705 12.31 2.26 -40.54
CA HIS A 705 12.40 1.47 -39.31
C HIS A 705 12.54 -0.02 -39.62
N HIS A 706 13.36 -0.69 -38.83
CA HIS A 706 13.57 -2.14 -38.90
C HIS A 706 13.46 -2.73 -37.51
N PHE A 707 12.84 -3.91 -37.41
CA PHE A 707 12.69 -4.67 -36.17
C PHE A 707 12.94 -6.15 -36.44
N ARG A 708 13.63 -6.83 -35.52
CA ARG A 708 13.89 -8.26 -35.53
C ARG A 708 13.84 -8.81 -34.12
N CYS A 709 13.40 -10.05 -33.97
CA CYS A 709 13.47 -10.74 -32.69
C CYS A 709 14.04 -12.14 -32.86
N PHE A 710 14.99 -12.49 -32.01
CA PHE A 710 15.65 -13.78 -31.98
C PHE A 710 15.30 -14.53 -30.70
N LEU A 711 15.13 -15.84 -30.84
CA LEU A 711 15.10 -16.74 -29.70
C LEU A 711 16.53 -17.12 -29.31
N LEU A 712 16.87 -16.93 -28.04
CA LEU A 712 18.11 -17.39 -27.44
C LEU A 712 17.86 -18.66 -26.63
N HIS A 713 18.55 -19.75 -26.97
CA HIS A 713 18.40 -21.05 -26.31
C HIS A 713 19.73 -21.83 -26.27
N GLY A 714 19.71 -23.05 -25.71
CA GLY A 714 20.91 -23.89 -25.58
C GLY A 714 21.79 -23.51 -24.38
N ASN A 715 23.00 -24.06 -24.34
CA ASN A 715 23.93 -23.82 -23.23
C ASN A 715 24.27 -22.32 -23.11
N ASN A 716 24.08 -21.74 -21.93
CA ASN A 716 24.24 -20.30 -21.65
C ASN A 716 23.47 -19.38 -22.63
N TYR A 717 22.41 -19.87 -23.27
CA TYR A 717 21.63 -19.11 -24.26
C TYR A 717 22.46 -18.61 -25.47
N ALA A 718 23.54 -19.32 -25.81
CA ALA A 718 24.46 -18.92 -26.88
C ALA A 718 23.90 -19.18 -28.30
N THR A 719 22.86 -20.00 -28.44
CA THR A 719 22.24 -20.26 -29.75
C THR A 719 21.19 -19.19 -30.02
N MET A 720 21.45 -18.35 -31.03
CA MET A 720 20.54 -17.33 -31.52
C MET A 720 19.81 -17.82 -32.77
N ARG A 721 18.47 -17.86 -32.71
CA ARG A 721 17.63 -18.34 -33.81
C ARG A 721 16.63 -17.27 -34.28
N PRO A 722 16.56 -16.95 -35.58
CA PRO A 722 15.52 -16.07 -36.11
C PRO A 722 14.14 -16.75 -36.08
N ALA A 723 13.06 -15.97 -36.18
CA ALA A 723 11.72 -16.52 -36.33
C ALA A 723 11.60 -17.32 -37.64
N ASP A 724 10.90 -18.45 -37.60
CA ASP A 724 10.66 -19.29 -38.77
C ASP A 724 9.52 -18.72 -39.64
N VAL A 725 8.57 -18.03 -39.01
CA VAL A 725 7.54 -17.24 -39.68
C VAL A 725 7.46 -15.88 -39.00
N ALA A 726 7.46 -14.82 -39.80
CA ALA A 726 7.27 -13.44 -39.35
C ALA A 726 6.24 -12.75 -40.25
N THR A 727 5.15 -12.27 -39.66
CA THR A 727 4.17 -11.39 -40.33
C THR A 727 3.99 -10.13 -39.50
N ALA A 728 3.45 -9.08 -40.11
CA ALA A 728 3.15 -7.84 -39.42
C ALA A 728 1.79 -7.30 -39.88
N GLU A 729 1.09 -6.60 -39.00
CA GLU A 729 -0.14 -5.88 -39.31
C GLU A 729 -0.14 -4.49 -38.64
N VAL A 730 -0.90 -3.55 -39.21
CA VAL A 730 -1.13 -2.26 -38.57
C VAL A 730 -2.07 -2.50 -37.40
N ALA A 731 -1.76 -1.93 -36.24
CA ALA A 731 -2.63 -2.08 -35.09
C ALA A 731 -4.02 -1.50 -35.40
N PRO A 732 -5.12 -2.23 -35.14
CA PRO A 732 -6.46 -1.79 -35.52
C PRO A 732 -6.92 -0.53 -34.77
N ASP A 733 -6.31 -0.23 -33.63
CA ASP A 733 -6.60 0.90 -32.76
C ASP A 733 -5.68 2.11 -32.96
N ASP A 734 -4.52 1.94 -33.59
CA ASP A 734 -3.56 3.02 -33.84
C ASP A 734 -2.88 2.86 -35.21
N PRO A 735 -3.13 3.78 -36.17
CA PRO A 735 -2.53 3.73 -37.51
C PRO A 735 -1.01 3.94 -37.52
N ASN A 736 -0.41 4.41 -36.42
CA ASN A 736 1.05 4.57 -36.25
C ASN A 736 1.67 3.44 -35.42
N ALA A 737 0.94 2.35 -35.19
CA ALA A 737 1.46 1.17 -34.51
C ALA A 737 1.43 -0.06 -35.42
N VAL A 738 2.41 -0.94 -35.23
CA VAL A 738 2.58 -2.19 -35.98
C VAL A 738 2.71 -3.33 -34.98
N ILE A 739 1.98 -4.43 -35.22
CA ILE A 739 2.09 -5.66 -34.44
C ILE A 739 2.84 -6.68 -35.29
N PHE A 740 3.95 -7.20 -34.76
CA PHE A 740 4.71 -8.28 -35.38
C PHE A 740 4.30 -9.60 -34.76
N HIS A 741 3.91 -10.56 -35.61
CA HIS A 741 3.59 -11.91 -35.23
C HIS A 741 4.73 -12.84 -35.65
N LEU A 742 5.39 -13.43 -34.66
CA LEU A 742 6.59 -14.23 -34.84
C LEU A 742 6.34 -15.65 -34.35
N THR A 743 6.68 -16.65 -35.15
CA THR A 743 6.58 -18.06 -34.76
C THR A 743 7.93 -18.75 -34.86
N TYR A 744 8.28 -19.49 -33.81
CA TYR A 744 9.46 -20.34 -33.73
C TYR A 744 9.02 -21.79 -33.57
N TYR A 745 9.51 -22.71 -34.40
CA TYR A 745 9.22 -24.15 -34.34
C TYR A 745 10.42 -24.98 -34.79
N GLY A 746 10.43 -26.30 -34.52
CA GLY A 746 11.55 -27.15 -34.93
C GLY A 746 12.86 -26.85 -34.18
N MET A 747 12.77 -26.43 -32.92
CA MET A 747 13.90 -26.04 -32.06
C MET A 747 14.42 -27.19 -31.18
N GLY A 748 13.83 -28.37 -31.31
CA GLY A 748 13.93 -29.42 -30.30
C GLY A 748 13.12 -29.06 -29.04
N ASN A 749 13.23 -29.90 -28.02
CA ASN A 749 12.57 -29.71 -26.73
C ASN A 749 13.40 -28.74 -25.86
N LEU A 750 12.84 -27.57 -25.56
CA LEU A 750 13.45 -26.55 -24.73
C LEU A 750 12.82 -26.52 -23.34
N THR A 751 13.64 -26.40 -22.30
CA THR A 751 13.21 -26.20 -20.90
C THR A 751 13.37 -24.76 -20.44
N SER A 752 14.11 -23.93 -21.19
CA SER A 752 14.30 -22.51 -20.92
C SER A 752 14.68 -21.77 -22.21
N TYR A 753 14.34 -20.48 -22.26
CA TYR A 753 14.66 -19.61 -23.40
C TYR A 753 14.67 -18.13 -22.98
N ARG A 754 15.18 -17.27 -23.87
CA ARG A 754 15.13 -15.81 -23.79
C ARG A 754 14.84 -15.21 -25.16
N PHE A 755 14.39 -13.97 -25.20
CA PHE A 755 14.25 -13.21 -26.44
C PHE A 755 15.30 -12.11 -26.51
N ARG A 756 15.80 -11.88 -27.71
CA ARG A 756 16.60 -10.73 -28.09
C ARG A 756 15.86 -9.93 -29.15
N MET A 757 15.36 -8.76 -28.78
CA MET A 757 14.70 -7.85 -29.70
C MET A 757 15.71 -6.80 -30.17
N GLU A 758 15.81 -6.61 -31.46
CA GLU A 758 16.70 -5.64 -32.10
C GLU A 758 15.91 -4.71 -33.00
N GLY A 759 16.25 -3.43 -32.97
CA GLY A 759 15.60 -2.43 -33.80
C GLY A 759 16.55 -1.35 -34.28
N THR A 760 16.29 -0.83 -35.47
CA THR A 760 17.04 0.32 -36.02
C THR A 760 16.11 1.37 -36.64
N THR A 761 16.57 2.63 -36.62
CA THR A 761 15.96 3.76 -37.33
C THR A 761 17.01 4.47 -38.18
N ASP A 762 16.63 5.00 -39.33
CA ASP A 762 17.51 5.82 -40.18
C ASP A 762 17.56 7.30 -39.74
N ASN A 763 16.62 7.74 -38.90
CA ASN A 763 16.56 9.09 -38.36
C ASN A 763 16.29 9.05 -36.85
N VAL A 764 17.29 9.50 -36.08
CA VAL A 764 17.25 9.57 -34.61
C VAL A 764 16.25 10.59 -34.05
N LEU A 765 15.69 11.48 -34.89
CA LEU A 765 14.60 12.38 -34.50
C LEU A 765 13.20 11.76 -34.70
N THR A 766 13.13 10.57 -35.28
CA THR A 766 11.89 9.81 -35.47
C THR A 766 12.16 8.37 -35.03
N THR A 767 12.08 8.13 -33.72
CA THR A 767 12.24 6.80 -33.12
C THR A 767 10.88 6.17 -32.85
N TYR A 768 10.84 4.83 -32.82
CA TYR A 768 9.70 4.05 -32.33
C TYR A 768 10.05 3.38 -30.99
N HIS A 769 9.06 2.80 -30.32
CA HIS A 769 9.28 2.01 -29.10
C HIS A 769 8.50 0.69 -29.15
N VAL A 770 8.96 -0.32 -28.38
CA VAL A 770 8.21 -1.55 -28.17
C VAL A 770 7.29 -1.34 -26.96
N ALA A 771 5.98 -1.35 -27.17
CA ALA A 771 4.99 -1.14 -26.13
C ALA A 771 4.65 -2.44 -25.39
N GLU A 772 4.43 -3.54 -26.11
CA GLU A 772 4.01 -4.81 -25.52
C GLU A 772 4.77 -5.96 -26.16
N ARG A 773 5.11 -6.96 -25.33
CA ARG A 773 5.54 -8.27 -25.77
C ARG A 773 4.64 -9.33 -25.13
N LEU A 774 4.08 -10.20 -25.95
CA LEU A 774 3.25 -11.34 -25.53
C LEU A 774 3.84 -12.63 -26.08
N ASP A 775 4.27 -13.56 -25.22
CA ASP A 775 4.73 -14.89 -25.62
C ASP A 775 3.76 -15.99 -25.19
N VAL A 776 3.51 -16.93 -26.10
CA VAL A 776 2.76 -18.18 -25.85
C VAL A 776 3.62 -19.35 -26.33
N ALA A 777 3.97 -20.25 -25.41
CA ALA A 777 4.85 -21.39 -25.62
C ALA A 777 4.13 -22.71 -25.35
N PHE A 778 4.30 -23.70 -26.23
CA PHE A 778 3.59 -24.97 -26.15
C PHE A 778 4.33 -26.12 -26.83
N VAL A 779 3.82 -27.33 -26.61
CA VAL A 779 4.26 -28.55 -27.31
C VAL A 779 3.40 -28.74 -28.55
N TYR A 780 4.05 -28.77 -29.70
CA TYR A 780 3.50 -29.12 -30.99
C TYR A 780 3.96 -30.53 -31.37
N SER A 781 3.06 -31.51 -31.33
CA SER A 781 3.25 -32.79 -31.99
C SER A 781 2.84 -32.60 -33.45
N GLY A 782 3.81 -32.43 -34.35
CA GLY A 782 3.51 -32.36 -35.78
C GLY A 782 2.81 -33.65 -36.23
N SER A 783 1.60 -33.51 -36.74
CA SER A 783 0.96 -34.51 -37.61
C SER A 783 1.40 -34.30 -39.05
#